data_AF-A0A517QA09-F1
#
_entry.id   AF-A0A517QA09-F1
#
_cell.length_a   1.000
_cell.length_b   1.000
_cell.length_c   1.000
_cell.angle_alpha   90.00
_cell.angle_beta   90.00
_cell.angle_gamma   90.00
#
_symmetry.space_group_name_H-M   'P 1'
#
loop_
_entity.id
_entity.type
_entity.pdbx_description
1 polymer ?
#
loop_
_entity_poly.entity_id
_entity_poly.type
_entity_poly.pdbx_seq_one_letter_code
_entity_poly.pdbx_strand_id
1 'polypeptide(L)'
;MLKLRRFALLFVTSFVLLSLLPEVRADVRLPHIFGDHMVLQRGQEIPVWGWADAGEKITVKLKDDSVETTADDQGKWMVKLPAQVMGDPVTLTVTGKNTVTFKDVLLGEVWLCSGQSNMEWPVSRSNDFENEQAAANYPLIRHIKIPRIPKGFPQDDVTAEWTVCSPETVGGYTAAGYFFGRRLHKELNVPIGLVNSSWGGTRIEPWTPPVGFEKVSALAAIFKQVQLTNPATGEYKSALEGYLQRLDAWTKEAKVALNAETPLQPSPAYPTAIQPLTSHTSPTTLYNGMIHPLVPYAMRGAIWYQGESNHVEGMLYYEKMKALIGGWRDVWKQGEFPFLYVQIAPYHYGNESPTILPLLWEAQNKALDIPGTGQVVIHDIGNLKDIHPKNKQDVGARLALIALAQTYGQKDLVYSGPVFKSLKQEGNKLRVTFDHVGSGLVSRDGKPLSWFEIIGKETDFVPADAVIEGDSVVLSSPKVKEAAAMRFGWHKLAEPNLANKEGLPAAPFRAGEVPKRDWLSLKVDEAKDYQLIYDLDLKNLGRDIKYTQDASGSFTQPFNRIAYFLELQKVGEETKYVYVSMDAFTDNLKMIGVPTLESKAFFQTKVANLNVVSNFAGIATGTGLTGGNIEFWPGNYGPTNSANIPNASASLWDFGDEPSEPAAGYGCMQVHNYEAKQTIFAINQWNSGPNADLGIGNSTGRTRDWTFMSNASQYDVKRLRVLVRPE
;
A
#
# COMPACT_ATOMS: atom_id res chain seq x y z
N MET A 1 76.73 -51.53 -11.02
CA MET A 1 76.85 -50.54 -9.93
C MET A 1 77.11 -49.16 -10.52
N LEU A 2 76.09 -48.30 -10.65
CA LEU A 2 76.17 -46.83 -10.77
C LEU A 2 74.70 -46.31 -10.78
N LYS A 3 73.99 -46.51 -9.66
CA LYS A 3 73.70 -45.48 -8.63
C LYS A 3 72.87 -44.33 -9.21
N LEU A 4 71.53 -44.42 -9.10
CA LEU A 4 70.79 -43.80 -7.98
C LEU A 4 71.33 -42.40 -7.66
N ARG A 5 70.94 -41.36 -8.42
CA ARG A 5 71.09 -39.95 -8.01
C ARG A 5 70.34 -38.92 -8.87
N ARG A 6 69.25 -39.28 -9.57
CA ARG A 6 68.45 -38.31 -10.34
C ARG A 6 66.96 -38.22 -9.98
N PHE A 7 66.45 -39.09 -9.12
CA PHE A 7 65.05 -39.04 -8.64
C PHE A 7 64.85 -38.32 -7.30
N ALA A 8 65.92 -37.83 -6.66
CA ALA A 8 65.82 -37.14 -5.37
C ALA A 8 65.82 -35.60 -5.47
N LEU A 9 66.06 -35.01 -6.65
CA LEU A 9 66.19 -33.55 -6.80
C LEU A 9 64.92 -32.83 -7.29
N LEU A 10 63.93 -33.57 -7.82
CA LEU A 10 62.64 -33.01 -8.26
C LEU A 10 61.54 -33.09 -7.19
N PHE A 11 61.70 -33.94 -6.17
CA PHE A 11 60.77 -33.98 -5.02
C PHE A 11 61.12 -32.97 -3.91
N VAL A 12 62.37 -32.48 -3.86
CA VAL A 12 62.79 -31.48 -2.86
C VAL A 12 62.57 -30.05 -3.35
N THR A 13 62.51 -29.81 -4.66
CA THR A 13 62.22 -28.48 -5.24
C THR A 13 60.72 -28.17 -5.34
N SER A 14 59.85 -29.19 -5.33
CA SER A 14 58.39 -28.98 -5.32
C SER A 14 57.82 -28.80 -3.89
N PHE A 15 58.53 -29.26 -2.85
CA PHE A 15 58.13 -29.04 -1.45
C PHE A 15 58.61 -27.70 -0.87
N VAL A 16 59.65 -27.07 -1.46
CA VAL A 16 60.16 -25.77 -0.98
C VAL A 16 59.45 -24.59 -1.66
N LEU A 17 58.89 -24.74 -2.86
CA LEU A 17 58.10 -23.67 -3.50
C LEU A 17 56.64 -23.58 -3.03
N LEU A 18 56.13 -24.52 -2.23
CA LEU A 18 54.78 -24.47 -1.67
C LEU A 18 54.68 -23.71 -0.32
N SER A 19 55.81 -23.19 0.19
CA SER A 19 55.89 -22.49 1.49
C SER A 19 56.06 -20.97 1.38
N LEU A 20 55.91 -20.41 0.17
CA LEU A 20 55.96 -18.95 -0.11
C LEU A 20 54.61 -18.42 -0.62
N LEU A 21 53.49 -19.03 -0.20
CA LEU A 21 52.22 -18.31 -0.26
C LEU A 21 52.29 -17.23 0.83
N PRO A 22 52.12 -15.93 0.52
CA PRO A 22 51.96 -14.94 1.56
C PRO A 22 50.79 -15.41 2.42
N GLU A 23 51.01 -15.54 3.74
CA GLU A 23 49.89 -15.61 4.68
C GLU A 23 49.00 -14.41 4.36
N VAL A 24 47.82 -14.64 3.81
CA VAL A 24 46.79 -13.62 3.71
C VAL A 24 46.34 -13.39 5.15
N ARG A 25 47.05 -12.51 5.85
CA ARG A 25 46.76 -12.14 7.24
C ARG A 25 45.55 -11.25 7.22
N ALA A 26 44.43 -11.71 7.76
CA ALA A 26 43.25 -10.87 7.93
C ALA A 26 43.38 -10.14 9.27
N ASP A 27 43.82 -8.89 9.20
CA ASP A 27 43.78 -7.97 10.33
C ASP A 27 42.35 -7.86 10.90
N VAL A 28 42.25 -7.66 12.22
CA VAL A 28 41.00 -7.31 12.89
C VAL A 28 40.37 -6.11 12.19
N ARG A 29 39.12 -6.27 11.78
CA ARG A 29 38.32 -5.23 11.13
C ARG A 29 36.86 -5.31 11.59
N LEU A 30 36.18 -4.18 11.60
CA LEU A 30 34.79 -4.04 12.00
C LEU A 30 33.97 -3.51 10.81
N PRO A 31 32.64 -3.72 10.80
CA PRO A 31 31.79 -3.09 9.79
C PRO A 31 31.78 -1.57 9.96
N HIS A 32 31.56 -0.83 8.88
CA HIS A 32 31.68 0.64 8.89
C HIS A 32 30.53 1.37 9.61
N ILE A 33 29.57 0.64 10.19
CA ILE A 33 28.70 1.24 11.22
C ILE A 33 29.49 1.66 12.46
N PHE A 34 30.65 1.04 12.70
CA PHE A 34 31.65 1.52 13.65
C PHE A 34 32.61 2.48 12.94
N GLY A 35 32.77 3.68 13.50
CA GLY A 35 33.62 4.73 12.96
C GLY A 35 33.88 5.81 14.00
N ASP A 36 34.78 6.74 13.68
CA ASP A 36 34.94 7.96 14.48
C ASP A 36 33.62 8.73 14.54
N HIS A 37 33.41 9.51 15.60
CA HIS A 37 32.19 10.31 15.82
C HIS A 37 30.90 9.50 16.05
N MET A 38 30.93 8.16 16.11
CA MET A 38 29.72 7.36 16.27
C MET A 38 29.01 7.57 17.61
N VAL A 39 27.75 7.14 17.69
CA VAL A 39 26.97 7.12 18.93
C VAL A 39 26.59 5.69 19.27
N LEU A 40 27.06 5.18 20.42
CA LEU A 40 26.64 3.90 20.96
C LEU A 40 25.43 4.09 21.89
N GLN A 41 24.48 3.17 21.82
CA GLN A 41 23.27 3.24 22.63
C GLN A 41 23.57 3.04 24.12
N ARG A 42 23.16 4.01 24.94
CA ARG A 42 23.28 3.96 26.41
C ARG A 42 22.16 3.14 27.05
N GLY A 43 22.39 2.68 28.28
CA GLY A 43 21.36 2.03 29.12
C GLY A 43 20.96 0.62 28.71
N GLN A 44 21.75 -0.03 27.85
CA GLN A 44 21.61 -1.45 27.47
C GLN A 44 22.96 -2.01 27.02
N GLU A 45 23.08 -3.33 26.89
CA GLU A 45 24.27 -3.99 26.34
C GLU A 45 24.64 -3.42 24.97
N ILE A 46 25.94 -3.29 24.69
CA ILE A 46 26.47 -2.75 23.44
C ILE A 46 27.18 -3.89 22.69
N PRO A 47 26.55 -4.47 21.65
CA PRO A 47 27.20 -5.44 20.78
C PRO A 47 28.30 -4.76 19.96
N VAL A 48 29.49 -5.37 19.97
CA VAL A 48 30.61 -5.01 19.10
C VAL A 48 31.05 -6.29 18.40
N TRP A 49 31.14 -6.25 17.08
CA TRP A 49 31.44 -7.43 16.26
C TRP A 49 32.33 -7.06 15.07
N GLY A 50 32.92 -8.08 14.47
CA GLY A 50 33.79 -7.91 13.32
C GLY A 50 34.36 -9.21 12.79
N TRP A 51 35.47 -9.08 12.08
CA TRP A 51 36.25 -10.19 11.51
C TRP A 51 37.69 -10.13 11.98
N ALA A 52 38.33 -11.29 12.07
CA ALA A 52 39.75 -11.50 12.34
C ALA A 52 40.17 -12.87 11.79
N ASP A 53 41.44 -13.26 11.95
CA ASP A 53 41.84 -14.63 11.64
C ASP A 53 41.11 -15.63 12.55
N ALA A 54 40.76 -16.81 12.03
CA ALA A 54 40.12 -17.86 12.83
C ALA A 54 40.97 -18.25 14.05
N GLY A 55 40.34 -18.33 15.23
CA GLY A 55 41.03 -18.62 16.50
C GLY A 55 41.80 -17.43 17.09
N GLU A 56 41.77 -16.25 16.46
CA GLU A 56 42.43 -15.06 16.99
C GLU A 56 41.72 -14.54 18.25
N LYS A 57 42.50 -14.22 19.28
CA LYS A 57 41.99 -13.57 20.51
C LYS A 57 41.78 -12.08 20.26
N ILE A 58 40.60 -11.59 20.62
CA ILE A 58 40.18 -10.20 20.43
C ILE A 58 39.83 -9.61 21.80
N THR A 59 40.36 -8.43 22.10
CA THR A 59 40.00 -7.63 23.26
C THR A 59 39.29 -6.36 22.80
N VAL A 60 38.10 -6.09 23.34
CA VAL A 60 37.35 -4.86 23.07
C VAL A 60 37.28 -4.04 24.35
N LYS A 61 37.76 -2.79 24.28
CA LYS A 61 37.81 -1.86 25.41
C LYS A 61 37.01 -0.60 25.12
N LEU A 62 36.11 -0.24 26.04
CA LEU A 62 35.34 1.00 26.04
C LEU A 62 35.36 1.58 27.47
N LYS A 63 35.95 2.76 27.65
CA LYS A 63 36.24 3.32 28.99
C LYS A 63 37.06 2.32 29.83
N ASP A 64 36.54 1.95 31.00
CA ASP A 64 37.14 1.02 31.96
C ASP A 64 36.74 -0.43 31.69
N ASP A 65 35.72 -0.66 30.86
CA ASP A 65 35.26 -2.00 30.52
C ASP A 65 36.13 -2.61 29.43
N SER A 66 36.50 -3.88 29.63
CA SER A 66 37.30 -4.67 28.71
C SER A 66 36.74 -6.08 28.64
N VAL A 67 36.40 -6.55 27.45
CA VAL A 67 35.85 -7.89 27.22
C VAL A 67 36.68 -8.60 26.17
N GLU A 68 37.02 -9.86 26.41
CA GLU A 68 37.76 -10.70 25.48
C GLU A 68 36.83 -11.72 24.80
N THR A 69 37.18 -12.08 23.57
CA THR A 69 36.56 -13.17 22.81
C THR A 69 37.58 -13.80 21.86
N THR A 70 37.18 -14.85 21.16
CA THR A 70 37.97 -15.49 20.12
C THR A 70 37.15 -15.56 18.83
N ALA A 71 37.78 -15.24 17.70
CA ALA A 71 37.14 -15.40 16.39
C ALA A 71 36.87 -16.87 16.07
N ASP A 72 35.69 -17.14 15.53
CA ASP A 72 35.24 -18.48 15.16
C ASP A 72 35.97 -19.02 13.92
N ASP A 73 35.61 -20.23 13.49
CA ASP A 73 36.21 -20.90 12.31
C ASP A 73 35.95 -20.15 10.99
N GLN A 74 35.00 -19.22 10.97
CA GLN A 74 34.73 -18.32 9.84
C GLN A 74 35.38 -16.94 10.02
N GLY A 75 36.17 -16.75 11.07
CA GLY A 75 36.82 -15.51 11.42
C GLY A 75 35.88 -14.45 11.98
N LYS A 76 34.62 -14.78 12.33
CA LYS A 76 33.67 -13.83 12.92
C LYS A 76 33.82 -13.81 14.44
N TRP A 77 33.64 -12.65 15.05
CA TRP A 77 33.64 -12.50 16.51
C TRP A 77 32.60 -11.46 16.94
N MET A 78 32.13 -11.61 18.18
CA MET A 78 31.26 -10.62 18.83
C MET A 78 31.51 -10.63 20.34
N VAL A 79 31.45 -9.43 20.94
CA VAL A 79 31.31 -9.24 22.38
C VAL A 79 30.08 -8.40 22.67
N LYS A 80 29.61 -8.45 23.92
CA LYS A 80 28.64 -7.50 24.44
C LYS A 80 29.28 -6.74 25.60
N LEU A 81 29.50 -5.45 25.40
CA LEU A 81 29.96 -4.57 26.48
C LEU A 81 28.79 -4.24 27.41
N PRO A 82 29.04 -4.06 28.71
CA PRO A 82 27.99 -3.73 29.67
C PRO A 82 27.36 -2.36 29.37
N ALA A 83 26.13 -2.19 29.87
CA ALA A 83 25.37 -0.96 29.68
C ALA A 83 26.11 0.27 30.24
N GLN A 84 26.18 1.31 29.42
CA GLN A 84 26.87 2.55 29.76
C GLN A 84 25.90 3.70 30.03
N VAL A 85 26.40 4.69 30.75
CA VAL A 85 25.77 6.02 30.91
C VAL A 85 26.45 7.05 30.00
N MET A 86 25.75 8.15 29.73
CA MET A 86 26.31 9.32 29.03
C MET A 86 27.51 9.88 29.81
N GLY A 87 28.49 10.41 29.08
CA GLY A 87 29.63 11.15 29.62
C GLY A 87 30.36 11.88 28.49
N ASP A 88 31.60 12.28 28.77
CA ASP A 88 32.49 12.85 27.75
C ASP A 88 32.74 11.85 26.60
N PRO A 89 33.09 12.33 25.39
CA PRO A 89 33.46 11.44 24.29
C PRO A 89 34.57 10.48 24.69
N VAL A 90 34.44 9.22 24.27
CA VAL A 90 35.37 8.15 24.63
C VAL A 90 36.04 7.54 23.40
N THR A 91 36.96 6.62 23.66
CA THR A 91 37.63 5.83 22.63
C THR A 91 37.17 4.38 22.75
N LEU A 92 36.76 3.78 21.62
CA LEU A 92 36.58 2.34 21.49
C LEU A 92 37.85 1.76 20.87
N THR A 93 38.48 0.81 21.55
CA THR A 93 39.69 0.13 21.06
C THR A 93 39.42 -1.35 20.91
N VAL A 94 39.76 -1.92 19.75
CA VAL A 94 39.72 -3.36 19.49
C VAL A 94 41.14 -3.83 19.18
N THR A 95 41.63 -4.77 19.97
CA THR A 95 43.00 -5.28 19.88
C THR A 95 42.97 -6.79 19.63
N GLY A 96 43.60 -7.20 18.53
CA GLY A 96 44.01 -8.58 18.25
C GLY A 96 45.48 -8.58 17.84
N LYS A 97 45.81 -9.11 16.66
CA LYS A 97 47.14 -9.00 16.05
C LYS A 97 47.47 -7.57 15.62
N ASN A 98 46.46 -6.79 15.25
CA ASN A 98 46.50 -5.35 15.04
C ASN A 98 45.58 -4.63 16.05
N THR A 99 45.60 -3.30 16.05
CA THR A 99 44.70 -2.49 16.87
C THR A 99 43.89 -1.53 16.00
N VAL A 100 42.56 -1.58 16.14
CA VAL A 100 41.60 -0.65 15.55
C VAL A 100 41.11 0.28 16.66
N THR A 101 41.06 1.58 16.39
CA THR A 101 40.65 2.59 17.37
C THR A 101 39.68 3.57 16.75
N PHE A 102 38.55 3.78 17.41
CA PHE A 102 37.55 4.80 17.06
C PHE A 102 37.49 5.87 18.14
N LYS A 103 37.59 7.14 17.74
CA LYS A 103 37.64 8.33 18.59
C LYS A 103 36.34 9.12 18.51
N ASP A 104 36.16 10.02 19.48
CA ASP A 104 34.94 10.84 19.61
C ASP A 104 33.66 9.99 19.66
N VAL A 105 33.70 8.88 20.38
CA VAL A 105 32.54 7.98 20.54
C VAL A 105 31.63 8.52 21.63
N LEU A 106 30.39 8.82 21.28
CA LEU A 106 29.38 9.32 22.23
C LEU A 106 28.51 8.17 22.75
N LEU A 107 28.06 8.27 24.01
CA LEU A 107 27.09 7.33 24.60
C LEU A 107 25.75 8.04 24.76
N GLY A 108 24.77 7.65 23.95
CA GLY A 108 23.54 8.41 23.74
C GLY A 108 22.34 7.56 23.31
N GLU A 109 21.38 8.19 22.66
CA GLU A 109 20.20 7.52 22.09
C GLU A 109 20.39 7.33 20.58
N VAL A 110 20.28 6.10 20.11
CA VAL A 110 20.43 5.73 18.70
C VAL A 110 19.07 5.38 18.11
N TRP A 111 18.72 6.03 17.00
CA TRP A 111 17.45 5.82 16.31
C TRP A 111 17.68 5.48 14.83
N LEU A 112 17.09 4.37 14.39
CA LEU A 112 17.06 3.97 12.99
C LEU A 112 15.99 4.78 12.25
N CYS A 113 16.40 5.59 11.29
CA CYS A 113 15.55 6.41 10.44
C CYS A 113 15.37 5.72 9.09
N SER A 114 14.20 5.10 8.87
CA SER A 114 13.97 4.25 7.70
C SER A 114 12.66 4.51 6.96
N GLY A 115 12.60 4.05 5.72
CA GLY A 115 11.44 4.19 4.84
C GLY A 115 11.82 4.72 3.47
N GLN A 116 10.89 5.42 2.82
CA GLN A 116 11.05 5.87 1.44
C GLN A 116 11.43 7.35 1.33
N SER A 117 11.00 8.02 0.25
CA SER A 117 11.43 9.36 -0.15
C SER A 117 11.14 10.42 0.89
N ASN A 118 10.06 10.28 1.66
CA ASN A 118 9.73 11.21 2.73
C ASN A 118 10.64 11.06 3.98
N MET A 119 11.16 9.86 4.27
CA MET A 119 12.25 9.66 5.24
C MET A 119 13.60 10.12 4.66
N GLU A 120 13.85 9.85 3.38
CA GLU A 120 15.06 10.24 2.66
C GLU A 120 15.21 11.76 2.54
N TRP A 121 14.08 12.48 2.55
CA TRP A 121 13.99 13.91 2.30
C TRP A 121 15.02 14.71 3.11
N PRO A 122 15.89 15.50 2.45
CA PRO A 122 16.97 16.18 3.14
C PRO A 122 16.54 17.50 3.78
N VAL A 123 17.25 17.94 4.83
CA VAL A 123 17.03 19.25 5.48
C VAL A 123 17.13 20.39 4.46
N SER A 124 18.08 20.30 3.51
CA SER A 124 18.25 21.26 2.41
C SER A 124 17.04 21.49 1.51
N ARG A 125 16.06 20.58 1.52
CA ARG A 125 14.82 20.69 0.74
C ARG A 125 13.58 20.98 1.60
N SER A 126 13.76 21.11 2.91
CA SER A 126 12.67 21.42 3.85
C SER A 126 12.39 22.92 3.90
N ASN A 127 11.31 23.32 4.56
CA ASN A 127 11.04 24.74 4.80
C ASN A 127 12.19 25.38 5.61
N ASP A 128 12.40 26.69 5.44
CA ASP A 128 13.31 27.48 6.28
C ASP A 128 14.77 26.97 6.37
N PHE A 129 15.27 26.36 5.28
CA PHE A 129 16.59 25.72 5.27
C PHE A 129 17.73 26.66 5.64
N GLU A 130 17.75 27.90 5.13
CA GLU A 130 18.86 28.84 5.33
C GLU A 130 19.08 29.15 6.82
N ASN A 131 17.99 29.44 7.55
CA ASN A 131 18.04 29.68 8.99
C ASN A 131 18.37 28.40 9.76
N GLU A 132 17.80 27.26 9.35
CA GLU A 132 18.08 25.98 9.96
C GLU A 132 19.56 25.59 9.82
N GLN A 133 20.13 25.81 8.64
CA GLN A 133 21.53 25.53 8.36
C GLN A 133 22.44 26.38 9.24
N ALA A 134 22.21 27.69 9.29
CA ALA A 134 23.00 28.61 10.11
C ALA A 134 22.96 28.25 11.60
N ALA A 135 21.83 27.73 12.08
CA ALA A 135 21.62 27.36 13.48
C ALA A 135 22.07 25.92 13.84
N ALA A 136 22.48 25.10 12.87
CA ALA A 136 22.75 23.67 13.06
C ALA A 136 24.09 23.36 13.75
N ASN A 137 24.41 24.04 14.85
CA ASN A 137 25.60 23.79 15.66
C ASN A 137 25.28 22.84 16.82
N TYR A 138 25.01 21.58 16.50
CA TYR A 138 24.64 20.54 17.47
C TYR A 138 25.67 19.41 17.51
N PRO A 139 26.88 19.63 18.06
CA PRO A 139 27.96 18.65 18.04
C PRO A 139 27.72 17.42 18.94
N LEU A 140 26.53 17.22 19.50
CA LEU A 140 26.12 15.97 20.15
C LEU A 140 25.06 15.21 19.33
N ILE A 141 24.67 15.73 18.17
CA ILE A 141 23.89 15.02 17.17
C ILE A 141 24.84 14.48 16.11
N ARG A 142 24.69 13.20 15.79
CA ARG A 142 25.50 12.48 14.82
C ARG A 142 24.61 11.77 13.82
N HIS A 143 25.06 11.70 12.58
CA HIS A 143 24.30 11.08 11.50
C HIS A 143 25.19 10.20 10.65
N ILE A 144 24.70 9.01 10.31
CA ILE A 144 25.29 8.13 9.31
C ILE A 144 24.26 7.84 8.22
N LYS A 145 24.63 8.06 6.96
CA LYS A 145 23.78 7.71 5.81
C LYS A 145 24.21 6.37 5.23
N ILE A 146 23.28 5.42 5.19
CA ILE A 146 23.49 4.13 4.55
C ILE A 146 23.31 4.27 3.02
N PRO A 147 24.27 3.83 2.20
CA PRO A 147 24.17 3.87 0.75
C PRO A 147 23.07 2.93 0.24
N ARG A 148 22.57 3.26 -0.95
CA ARG A 148 21.46 2.58 -1.62
C ARG A 148 21.94 1.35 -2.38
N ILE A 149 21.89 0.19 -1.73
CA ILE A 149 22.45 -1.04 -2.28
C ILE A 149 21.45 -2.19 -2.13
N PRO A 150 20.70 -2.57 -3.17
CA PRO A 150 19.81 -3.73 -3.10
C PRO A 150 20.63 -5.01 -3.33
N LYS A 151 20.40 -6.04 -2.51
CA LYS A 151 21.10 -7.31 -2.60
C LYS A 151 20.15 -8.49 -2.41
N GLY A 152 20.28 -9.51 -3.25
CA GLY A 152 19.51 -10.76 -3.10
C GLY A 152 19.88 -11.58 -1.87
N PHE A 153 20.99 -11.22 -1.20
CA PHE A 153 21.57 -11.94 -0.08
C PHE A 153 22.03 -10.97 1.01
N PRO A 154 21.92 -11.35 2.29
CA PRO A 154 22.41 -10.54 3.40
C PRO A 154 23.85 -10.09 3.20
N GLN A 155 24.11 -8.80 3.39
CA GLN A 155 25.46 -8.24 3.44
C GLN A 155 25.85 -8.04 4.89
N ASP A 156 27.11 -8.29 5.17
CA ASP A 156 27.69 -8.24 6.51
C ASP A 156 28.27 -6.85 6.85
N ASP A 157 28.44 -5.98 5.85
CA ASP A 157 29.03 -4.64 5.98
C ASP A 157 28.44 -3.68 4.94
N VAL A 158 28.56 -2.38 5.22
CA VAL A 158 28.15 -1.29 4.32
C VAL A 158 29.08 -0.10 4.49
N THR A 159 29.67 0.41 3.41
CA THR A 159 30.56 1.58 3.45
C THR A 159 29.76 2.85 3.74
N ALA A 160 29.89 3.37 4.95
CA ALA A 160 29.26 4.60 5.42
C ALA A 160 30.12 5.24 6.52
N GLU A 161 29.92 6.53 6.78
CA GLU A 161 30.68 7.28 7.79
C GLU A 161 29.76 8.12 8.65
N TRP A 162 30.09 8.24 9.94
CA TRP A 162 29.40 9.13 10.86
C TRP A 162 29.86 10.57 10.66
N THR A 163 28.92 11.49 10.73
CA THR A 163 29.17 12.93 10.60
C THR A 163 28.68 13.68 11.82
N VAL A 164 29.41 14.74 12.17
CA VAL A 164 29.05 15.73 13.20
C VAL A 164 28.00 16.68 12.64
N CYS A 165 26.91 16.94 13.38
CA CYS A 165 25.94 17.96 12.97
C CYS A 165 26.55 19.36 13.07
N SER A 166 26.63 20.01 11.92
CA SER A 166 27.19 21.35 11.71
C SER A 166 26.42 22.06 10.58
N PRO A 167 26.56 23.39 10.40
CA PRO A 167 26.03 24.08 9.23
C PRO A 167 26.46 23.46 7.89
N GLU A 168 27.66 22.87 7.83
CA GLU A 168 28.21 22.25 6.62
C GLU A 168 27.56 20.90 6.29
N THR A 169 27.16 20.13 7.30
CA THR A 169 26.70 18.73 7.12
C THR A 169 25.19 18.58 7.16
N VAL A 170 24.48 19.43 7.91
CA VAL A 170 23.03 19.25 8.20
C VAL A 170 22.17 19.18 6.95
N GLY A 171 22.57 19.87 5.86
CA GLY A 171 21.83 19.90 4.61
C GLY A 171 21.58 18.51 3.99
N GLY A 172 22.47 17.55 4.25
CA GLY A 172 22.35 16.15 3.77
C GLY A 172 21.63 15.19 4.72
N TYR A 173 21.25 15.63 5.92
CA TYR A 173 20.61 14.77 6.91
C TYR A 173 19.16 14.46 6.51
N THR A 174 18.63 13.32 6.94
CA THR A 174 17.17 13.08 6.89
C THR A 174 16.48 14.17 7.68
N ALA A 175 15.57 14.91 7.07
CA ALA A 175 14.90 16.03 7.72
C ALA A 175 13.99 15.56 8.87
N ALA A 176 13.19 14.53 8.63
CA ALA A 176 12.32 13.96 9.67
C ALA A 176 13.15 13.45 10.87
N GLY A 177 14.24 12.72 10.61
CA GLY A 177 15.14 12.24 11.66
C GLY A 177 15.92 13.36 12.36
N TYR A 178 16.37 14.38 11.64
CA TYR A 178 17.09 15.52 12.22
C TYR A 178 16.21 16.32 13.16
N PHE A 179 15.00 16.73 12.73
CA PHE A 179 14.10 17.51 13.59
C PHE A 179 13.61 16.70 14.81
N PHE A 180 13.41 15.38 14.63
CA PHE A 180 13.17 14.44 15.72
C PHE A 180 14.33 14.42 16.72
N GLY A 181 15.55 14.16 16.24
CA GLY A 181 16.74 14.07 17.06
C GLY A 181 17.08 15.38 17.76
N ARG A 182 16.95 16.51 17.09
CA ARG A 182 17.16 17.85 17.67
C ARG A 182 16.22 18.13 18.83
N ARG A 183 14.93 17.78 18.69
CA ARG A 183 13.97 17.94 19.77
C ARG A 183 14.30 17.01 20.95
N LEU A 184 14.61 15.73 20.69
CA LEU A 184 15.03 14.81 21.76
C LEU A 184 16.29 15.30 22.48
N HIS A 185 17.30 15.76 21.74
CA HIS A 185 18.53 16.31 22.31
C HIS A 185 18.23 17.48 23.26
N LYS A 186 17.37 18.42 22.83
CA LYS A 186 16.98 19.58 23.63
C LYS A 186 16.24 19.20 24.92
N GLU A 187 15.33 18.22 24.86
CA GLU A 187 14.48 17.85 25.99
C GLU A 187 15.17 16.87 26.96
N LEU A 188 16.05 16.01 26.47
CA LEU A 188 16.72 14.99 27.27
C LEU A 188 18.13 15.39 27.70
N ASN A 189 18.76 16.35 26.99
CA ASN A 189 20.15 16.75 27.14
C ASN A 189 21.14 15.57 26.96
N VAL A 190 20.95 14.77 25.91
CA VAL A 190 21.74 13.55 25.62
C VAL A 190 22.20 13.50 24.17
N PRO A 191 23.35 12.89 23.84
CA PRO A 191 23.75 12.68 22.46
C PRO A 191 22.74 11.86 21.67
N ILE A 192 22.58 12.18 20.38
CA ILE A 192 21.63 11.50 19.49
C ILE A 192 22.38 10.98 18.27
N GLY A 193 22.27 9.67 18.03
CA GLY A 193 22.73 9.00 16.81
C GLY A 193 21.57 8.73 15.86
N LEU A 194 21.65 9.24 14.64
CA LEU A 194 20.65 9.03 13.59
C LEU A 194 21.22 8.12 12.50
N VAL A 195 20.75 6.87 12.46
CA VAL A 195 21.14 5.91 11.42
C VAL A 195 20.14 6.00 10.28
N ASN A 196 20.51 6.63 9.17
CA ASN A 196 19.60 6.88 8.05
C ASN A 196 19.72 5.81 6.96
N SER A 197 18.81 4.84 6.98
CA SER A 197 18.66 3.81 5.96
C SER A 197 17.33 4.01 5.22
N SER A 198 17.34 4.81 4.16
CA SER A 198 16.11 5.18 3.43
C SER A 198 16.33 5.33 1.93
N TRP A 199 15.30 4.98 1.15
CA TRP A 199 15.31 5.03 -0.32
C TRP A 199 13.91 5.22 -0.91
N GLY A 200 13.70 6.32 -1.64
CA GLY A 200 12.48 6.66 -2.38
C GLY A 200 11.99 5.64 -3.39
N GLY A 201 10.68 5.63 -3.60
CA GLY A 201 9.98 4.73 -4.51
C GLY A 201 9.83 3.29 -4.00
N THR A 202 10.33 2.98 -2.81
CA THR A 202 10.32 1.63 -2.27
C THR A 202 9.01 1.30 -1.57
N ARG A 203 8.58 0.05 -1.72
CA ARG A 203 7.52 -0.53 -0.90
C ARG A 203 8.07 -0.99 0.45
N ILE A 204 7.24 -1.53 1.33
CA ILE A 204 7.65 -2.07 2.64
C ILE A 204 8.40 -3.42 2.53
N GLU A 205 8.04 -4.27 1.56
CA GLU A 205 8.57 -5.64 1.41
C GLU A 205 10.10 -5.74 1.26
N PRO A 206 10.78 -4.85 0.51
CA PRO A 206 12.23 -4.87 0.40
C PRO A 206 12.94 -4.70 1.74
N TRP A 207 12.34 -4.02 2.72
CA TRP A 207 12.90 -3.73 4.04
C TRP A 207 12.64 -4.82 5.08
N THR A 208 11.75 -5.77 4.75
CA THR A 208 11.32 -6.83 5.66
C THR A 208 12.25 -8.05 5.56
N PRO A 209 12.79 -8.55 6.69
CA PRO A 209 13.58 -9.77 6.70
C PRO A 209 12.71 -11.00 6.43
N PRO A 210 13.29 -12.14 5.97
CA PRO A 210 12.52 -13.35 5.67
C PRO A 210 11.65 -13.85 6.82
N VAL A 211 12.18 -13.81 8.05
CA VAL A 211 11.46 -14.22 9.29
C VAL A 211 10.21 -13.38 9.56
N GLY A 212 10.18 -12.14 9.07
CA GLY A 212 9.00 -11.29 9.17
C GLY A 212 7.83 -11.83 8.35
N PHE A 213 8.08 -12.24 7.11
CA PHE A 213 7.05 -12.81 6.24
C PHE A 213 6.57 -14.18 6.71
N GLU A 214 7.47 -15.00 7.27
CA GLU A 214 7.18 -16.33 7.81
C GLU A 214 6.06 -16.30 8.86
N LYS A 215 6.07 -15.29 9.73
CA LYS A 215 5.14 -15.15 10.86
C LYS A 215 3.76 -14.62 10.49
N VAL A 216 3.55 -14.21 9.24
CA VAL A 216 2.31 -13.57 8.79
C VAL A 216 1.69 -14.37 7.65
N SER A 217 0.64 -15.15 7.97
CA SER A 217 -0.01 -16.06 7.01
C SER A 217 -0.50 -15.37 5.73
N ALA A 218 -0.97 -14.13 5.82
CA ALA A 218 -1.39 -13.32 4.68
C ALA A 218 -0.26 -13.05 3.67
N LEU A 219 1.01 -13.22 4.07
CA LEU A 219 2.20 -12.97 3.26
C LEU A 219 2.92 -14.27 2.84
N ALA A 220 2.29 -15.43 2.99
CA ALA A 220 2.88 -16.74 2.67
C ALA A 220 3.39 -16.83 1.21
N ALA A 221 2.73 -16.17 0.25
CA ALA A 221 3.18 -16.13 -1.13
C ALA A 221 4.52 -15.37 -1.28
N ILE A 222 4.68 -14.25 -0.58
CA ILE A 222 5.94 -13.49 -0.55
C ILE A 222 7.02 -14.32 0.14
N PHE A 223 6.70 -14.95 1.28
CA PHE A 223 7.65 -15.80 1.98
C PHE A 223 8.15 -16.94 1.09
N LYS A 224 7.25 -17.63 0.38
CA LYS A 224 7.61 -18.68 -0.58
C LYS A 224 8.54 -18.17 -1.69
N GLN A 225 8.29 -16.98 -2.22
CA GLN A 225 9.17 -16.37 -3.22
C GLN A 225 10.56 -16.08 -2.64
N VAL A 226 10.64 -15.55 -1.42
CA VAL A 226 11.91 -15.32 -0.73
C VAL A 226 12.65 -16.64 -0.49
N GLN A 227 11.96 -17.70 -0.07
CA GLN A 227 12.57 -19.02 0.11
C GLN A 227 13.14 -19.56 -1.21
N LEU A 228 12.37 -19.49 -2.29
CA LEU A 228 12.78 -19.97 -3.62
C LEU A 228 14.00 -19.25 -4.19
N THR A 229 14.32 -18.04 -3.73
CA THR A 229 15.43 -17.22 -4.25
C THR A 229 16.65 -17.20 -3.33
N ASN A 230 16.59 -17.92 -2.20
CA ASN A 230 17.69 -18.06 -1.25
C ASN A 230 18.30 -19.48 -1.31
N PRO A 231 19.52 -19.65 -1.88
CA PRO A 231 20.29 -20.89 -1.91
C PRO A 231 20.45 -21.67 -0.59
N ALA A 232 20.29 -21.03 0.56
CA ALA A 232 20.36 -21.71 1.84
C ALA A 232 19.14 -22.61 2.13
N THR A 233 18.01 -22.38 1.46
CA THR A 233 16.69 -22.96 1.78
C THR A 233 16.47 -24.31 1.12
N GLY A 234 15.51 -25.08 1.64
CA GLY A 234 15.12 -26.36 1.05
C GLY A 234 14.44 -26.17 -0.30
N GLU A 235 13.58 -25.17 -0.42
CA GLU A 235 12.80 -24.84 -1.61
C GLU A 235 13.70 -24.52 -2.80
N TYR A 236 14.73 -23.69 -2.59
CA TYR A 236 15.72 -23.40 -3.62
C TYR A 236 16.46 -24.68 -4.03
N LYS A 237 16.99 -25.43 -3.04
CA LYS A 237 17.78 -26.65 -3.28
C LYS A 237 16.99 -27.67 -4.08
N SER A 238 15.76 -27.97 -3.69
CA SER A 238 14.89 -28.91 -4.41
C SER A 238 14.57 -28.45 -5.83
N ALA A 239 14.33 -27.15 -6.04
CA ALA A 239 14.07 -26.60 -7.37
C ALA A 239 15.32 -26.67 -8.28
N LEU A 240 16.50 -26.37 -7.73
CA LEU A 240 17.77 -26.49 -8.45
C LEU A 240 18.11 -27.96 -8.75
N GLU A 241 17.96 -28.86 -7.78
CA GLU A 241 18.15 -30.31 -7.97
C GLU A 241 17.25 -30.85 -9.09
N GLY A 242 15.96 -30.48 -9.08
CA GLY A 242 15.04 -30.88 -10.14
C GLY A 242 15.43 -30.31 -11.52
N TYR A 243 16.00 -29.11 -11.57
CA TYR A 243 16.56 -28.56 -12.82
C TYR A 243 17.79 -29.34 -13.28
N LEU A 244 18.74 -29.61 -12.38
CA LEU A 244 19.95 -30.38 -12.68
C LEU A 244 19.60 -31.78 -13.18
N GLN A 245 18.60 -32.45 -12.58
CA GLN A 245 18.13 -33.76 -13.05
C GLN A 245 17.58 -33.73 -14.49
N ARG A 246 16.80 -32.70 -14.84
CA ARG A 246 16.31 -32.52 -16.22
C ARG A 246 17.45 -32.20 -17.18
N LEU A 247 18.40 -31.39 -16.76
CA LEU A 247 19.58 -31.04 -17.55
C LEU A 247 20.46 -32.27 -17.79
N ASP A 248 20.63 -33.14 -16.80
CA ASP A 248 21.34 -34.41 -16.94
C ASP A 248 20.64 -35.38 -17.89
N ALA A 249 19.31 -35.48 -17.82
CA ALA A 249 18.50 -36.29 -18.74
C ALA A 249 18.65 -35.78 -20.19
N TRP A 250 18.48 -34.47 -20.40
CA TRP A 250 18.69 -33.84 -21.70
C TRP A 250 20.13 -34.03 -22.20
N THR A 251 21.15 -33.92 -21.33
CA THR A 251 22.55 -34.11 -21.71
C THR A 251 22.81 -35.53 -22.23
N LYS A 252 22.11 -36.54 -21.70
CA LYS A 252 22.19 -37.92 -22.21
C LYS A 252 21.58 -38.01 -23.61
N GLU A 253 20.40 -37.45 -23.83
CA GLU A 253 19.75 -37.40 -25.14
C GLU A 253 20.56 -36.62 -26.18
N ALA A 254 21.15 -35.49 -25.77
CA ALA A 254 21.99 -34.64 -26.61
C ALA A 254 23.20 -35.38 -27.17
N LYS A 255 23.86 -36.20 -26.33
CA LYS A 255 24.99 -37.05 -26.76
C LYS A 255 24.57 -38.11 -27.77
N VAL A 256 23.37 -38.69 -27.60
CA VAL A 256 22.83 -39.66 -28.56
C VAL A 256 22.52 -38.99 -29.90
N ALA A 257 21.82 -37.85 -29.89
CA ALA A 257 21.49 -37.09 -31.09
C ALA A 257 22.74 -36.62 -31.85
N LEU A 258 23.77 -36.17 -31.11
CA LEU A 258 25.06 -35.77 -31.69
C LEU A 258 25.72 -36.92 -32.45
N ASN A 259 25.80 -38.11 -31.84
CA ASN A 259 26.40 -39.28 -32.48
C ASN A 259 25.58 -39.81 -33.67
N ALA A 260 24.27 -39.60 -33.65
CA ALA A 260 23.35 -40.02 -34.71
C ALA A 260 23.16 -38.95 -35.80
N GLU A 261 23.78 -37.77 -35.66
CA GLU A 261 23.59 -36.61 -36.55
C GLU A 261 22.11 -36.20 -36.73
N THR A 262 21.30 -36.35 -35.67
CA THR A 262 19.86 -36.02 -35.69
C THR A 262 19.55 -34.69 -34.99
N PRO A 263 18.45 -34.00 -35.38
CA PRO A 263 18.01 -32.81 -34.68
C PRO A 263 17.69 -33.05 -33.20
N LEU A 264 18.11 -32.11 -32.34
CA LEU A 264 17.93 -32.16 -30.89
C LEU A 264 17.03 -31.00 -30.41
N GLN A 265 16.18 -31.25 -29.42
CA GLN A 265 15.38 -30.21 -28.77
C GLN A 265 16.25 -29.28 -27.90
N PRO A 266 15.88 -28.00 -27.71
CA PRO A 266 16.61 -27.10 -26.82
C PRO A 266 16.74 -27.64 -25.39
N SER A 267 17.82 -27.26 -24.69
CA SER A 267 18.02 -27.65 -23.29
C SER A 267 16.92 -27.09 -22.38
N PRO A 268 16.66 -27.74 -21.23
CA PRO A 268 15.74 -27.20 -20.24
C PRO A 268 16.14 -25.78 -19.84
N ALA A 269 15.19 -24.85 -19.85
CA ALA A 269 15.41 -23.48 -19.39
C ALA A 269 15.70 -23.45 -17.89
N TYR A 270 16.62 -22.56 -17.47
CA TYR A 270 16.88 -22.32 -16.05
C TYR A 270 15.60 -21.82 -15.35
N PRO A 271 15.24 -22.33 -14.16
CA PRO A 271 13.99 -21.95 -13.52
C PRO A 271 14.05 -20.47 -13.10
N THR A 272 13.21 -19.62 -13.69
CA THR A 272 13.18 -18.18 -13.38
C THR A 272 12.79 -17.91 -11.92
N ALA A 273 12.03 -18.82 -11.30
CA ALA A 273 11.59 -18.72 -9.91
C ALA A 273 12.74 -18.76 -8.88
N ILE A 274 13.91 -19.30 -9.23
CA ILE A 274 15.07 -19.38 -8.32
C ILE A 274 16.16 -18.34 -8.64
N GLN A 275 15.89 -17.42 -9.57
CA GLN A 275 16.81 -16.33 -9.83
C GLN A 275 16.87 -15.37 -8.63
N PRO A 276 18.06 -14.87 -8.25
CA PRO A 276 18.18 -13.92 -7.15
C PRO A 276 17.34 -12.65 -7.39
N LEU A 277 16.67 -12.20 -6.34
CA LEU A 277 15.99 -10.90 -6.34
C LEU A 277 17.04 -9.78 -6.26
N THR A 278 17.03 -8.84 -7.20
CA THR A 278 18.04 -7.77 -7.27
C THR A 278 17.46 -6.36 -7.31
N SER A 279 16.15 -6.21 -7.52
CA SER A 279 15.51 -4.89 -7.53
C SER A 279 15.36 -4.35 -6.11
N HIS A 280 15.51 -3.03 -5.95
CA HIS A 280 15.17 -2.30 -4.71
C HIS A 280 13.68 -2.33 -4.38
N THR A 281 12.83 -2.85 -5.26
CA THR A 281 11.40 -3.11 -5.03
C THR A 281 11.07 -4.57 -4.75
N SER A 282 12.03 -5.48 -4.89
CA SER A 282 11.84 -6.90 -4.59
C SER A 282 11.89 -7.17 -3.08
N PRO A 283 11.12 -8.12 -2.56
CA PRO A 283 11.15 -8.48 -1.14
C PRO A 283 12.55 -8.75 -0.60
N THR A 284 12.82 -8.34 0.65
CA THR A 284 14.08 -8.58 1.38
C THR A 284 15.34 -7.89 0.83
N THR A 285 15.35 -7.33 -0.38
CA THR A 285 16.60 -6.88 -1.01
C THR A 285 17.26 -5.67 -0.32
N LEU A 286 16.47 -4.76 0.23
CA LEU A 286 16.98 -3.61 0.99
C LEU A 286 17.28 -3.97 2.43
N TYR A 287 16.54 -4.92 3.03
CA TYR A 287 16.92 -5.53 4.29
C TYR A 287 18.34 -6.07 4.17
N ASN A 288 18.58 -6.91 3.16
CA ASN A 288 19.84 -7.57 2.93
C ASN A 288 21.02 -6.60 2.75
N GLY A 289 20.85 -5.55 1.95
CA GLY A 289 21.97 -4.66 1.60
C GLY A 289 22.10 -3.40 2.46
N MET A 290 21.05 -3.01 3.19
CA MET A 290 21.01 -1.73 3.92
C MET A 290 20.61 -1.83 5.39
N ILE A 291 20.05 -2.95 5.85
CA ILE A 291 19.57 -3.13 7.24
C ILE A 291 20.36 -4.25 7.93
N HIS A 292 20.56 -5.39 7.28
CA HIS A 292 21.32 -6.52 7.81
C HIS A 292 22.75 -6.15 8.23
N PRO A 293 23.51 -5.30 7.50
CA PRO A 293 24.81 -4.82 7.95
C PRO A 293 24.80 -4.06 9.29
N LEU A 294 23.62 -3.56 9.69
CA LEU A 294 23.42 -2.81 10.93
C LEU A 294 23.02 -3.73 12.09
N VAL A 295 22.70 -4.99 11.83
CA VAL A 295 22.34 -5.95 12.88
C VAL A 295 23.63 -6.57 13.43
N PRO A 296 23.89 -6.57 14.76
CA PRO A 296 22.99 -6.21 15.87
C PRO A 296 23.37 -4.87 16.55
N TYR A 297 23.63 -3.78 15.82
CA TYR A 297 23.93 -2.47 16.42
C TYR A 297 22.82 -2.05 17.38
N ALA A 298 23.20 -1.80 18.63
CA ALA A 298 22.28 -1.43 19.69
C ALA A 298 21.56 -0.11 19.35
N MET A 299 20.22 -0.13 19.39
CA MET A 299 19.38 1.06 19.19
C MET A 299 18.28 1.21 20.23
N ARG A 300 17.82 2.45 20.46
CA ARG A 300 16.64 2.74 21.29
C ARG A 300 15.36 2.35 20.57
N GLY A 301 15.26 2.63 19.27
CA GLY A 301 14.06 2.39 18.48
C GLY A 301 14.21 2.81 17.01
N ALA A 302 13.11 2.73 16.27
CA ALA A 302 13.06 3.10 14.86
C ALA A 302 11.97 4.14 14.59
N ILE A 303 12.24 5.03 13.64
CA ILE A 303 11.24 5.90 13.01
C ILE A 303 11.06 5.49 11.54
N TRP A 304 9.81 5.39 11.10
CA TRP A 304 9.43 4.85 9.80
C TRP A 304 8.51 5.79 9.03
N TYR A 305 8.93 6.20 7.83
CA TYR A 305 8.10 7.07 6.99
C TYR A 305 8.00 6.49 5.58
N GLN A 306 6.92 5.74 5.37
CA GLN A 306 6.63 5.02 4.15
C GLN A 306 5.14 4.68 4.06
N GLY A 307 4.67 4.52 2.83
CA GLY A 307 3.34 3.99 2.53
C GLY A 307 2.90 4.34 1.12
N GLU A 308 3.48 5.39 0.52
CA GLU A 308 3.04 5.94 -0.75
C GLU A 308 3.17 4.92 -1.89
N SER A 309 4.21 4.08 -1.91
CA SER A 309 4.32 3.00 -2.92
C SER A 309 3.41 1.78 -2.65
N ASN A 310 2.77 1.71 -1.47
CA ASN A 310 1.82 0.67 -1.07
C ASN A 310 0.37 1.19 -0.95
N HIS A 311 0.06 2.43 -1.36
CA HIS A 311 -1.23 3.08 -1.08
C HIS A 311 -2.48 2.34 -1.56
N VAL A 312 -2.34 1.47 -2.56
CA VAL A 312 -3.45 0.67 -3.10
C VAL A 312 -3.76 -0.61 -2.31
N GLU A 313 -3.01 -0.92 -1.26
CA GLU A 313 -3.05 -2.24 -0.62
C GLU A 313 -4.05 -2.37 0.54
N GLY A 314 -4.57 -1.25 1.05
CA GLY A 314 -5.48 -1.24 2.20
C GLY A 314 -4.94 -2.08 3.37
N MET A 315 -5.77 -2.95 3.94
CA MET A 315 -5.41 -3.78 5.11
C MET A 315 -4.26 -4.77 4.88
N LEU A 316 -3.88 -5.09 3.64
CA LEU A 316 -2.68 -5.88 3.40
C LEU A 316 -1.42 -5.14 3.88
N TYR A 317 -1.44 -3.81 3.92
CA TYR A 317 -0.35 -3.02 4.49
C TYR A 317 -0.17 -3.27 5.99
N TYR A 318 -1.26 -3.45 6.75
CA TYR A 318 -1.19 -3.80 8.17
C TYR A 318 -0.49 -5.15 8.39
N GLU A 319 -0.80 -6.15 7.55
CA GLU A 319 -0.11 -7.44 7.55
C GLU A 319 1.41 -7.28 7.30
N LYS A 320 1.78 -6.40 6.37
CA LYS A 320 3.19 -6.09 6.08
C LYS A 320 3.88 -5.30 7.20
N MET A 321 3.16 -4.41 7.90
CA MET A 321 3.68 -3.74 9.10
C MET A 321 3.99 -4.74 10.22
N LYS A 322 3.12 -5.73 10.45
CA LYS A 322 3.41 -6.83 11.40
C LYS A 322 4.69 -7.59 11.01
N ALA A 323 4.84 -7.91 9.73
CA ALA A 323 6.03 -8.60 9.23
C ALA A 323 7.30 -7.76 9.37
N LEU A 324 7.27 -6.48 9.03
CA LEU A 324 8.41 -5.56 9.16
C LEU A 324 8.85 -5.43 10.63
N ILE A 325 7.91 -5.04 11.50
CA ILE A 325 8.20 -4.74 12.90
C ILE A 325 8.61 -6.00 13.66
N GLY A 326 7.83 -7.08 13.51
CA GLY A 326 8.14 -8.37 14.12
C GLY A 326 9.47 -8.93 13.63
N GLY A 327 9.70 -8.87 12.31
CA GLY A 327 10.94 -9.33 11.70
C GLY A 327 12.17 -8.55 12.17
N TRP A 328 12.09 -7.22 12.29
CA TRP A 328 13.19 -6.43 12.83
C TRP A 328 13.46 -6.74 14.30
N ARG A 329 12.41 -6.88 15.13
CA ARG A 329 12.55 -7.27 16.54
C ARG A 329 13.22 -8.64 16.70
N ASP A 330 12.90 -9.59 15.82
CA ASP A 330 13.51 -10.92 15.82
C ASP A 330 15.01 -10.91 15.48
N VAL A 331 15.40 -10.16 14.45
CA VAL A 331 16.80 -10.15 14.00
C VAL A 331 17.69 -9.33 14.93
N TRP A 332 17.18 -8.22 15.49
CA TRP A 332 17.92 -7.43 16.49
C TRP A 332 18.00 -8.10 17.86
N LYS A 333 17.01 -8.94 18.22
CA LYS A 333 16.94 -9.60 19.54
C LYS A 333 17.02 -8.62 20.72
N GLN A 334 16.42 -7.43 20.55
CA GLN A 334 16.38 -6.35 21.54
C GLN A 334 14.99 -6.18 22.19
N GLY A 335 14.14 -7.20 22.11
CA GLY A 335 12.77 -7.12 22.60
C GLY A 335 11.89 -6.17 21.79
N GLU A 336 10.89 -5.59 22.43
CA GLU A 336 9.89 -4.72 21.78
C GLU A 336 10.34 -3.25 21.75
N PHE A 337 11.45 -2.97 21.06
CA PHE A 337 11.90 -1.58 20.92
C PHE A 337 10.80 -0.71 20.26
N PRO A 338 10.69 0.58 20.65
CA PRO A 338 9.78 1.55 20.05
C PRO A 338 9.87 1.63 18.53
N PHE A 339 8.72 1.60 17.87
CA PHE A 339 8.62 1.74 16.42
C PHE A 339 7.59 2.83 16.08
N LEU A 340 8.07 4.02 15.76
CA LEU A 340 7.22 5.18 15.50
C LEU A 340 7.08 5.39 13.99
N TYR A 341 5.90 5.69 13.48
CA TYR A 341 5.69 5.85 12.05
C TYR A 341 4.80 7.03 11.71
N VAL A 342 4.90 7.48 10.46
CA VAL A 342 4.15 8.63 9.95
C VAL A 342 3.05 8.13 9.02
N GLN A 343 1.79 8.48 9.32
CA GLN A 343 0.67 8.29 8.39
C GLN A 343 0.92 9.13 7.14
N ILE A 344 0.77 8.57 5.93
CA ILE A 344 1.11 9.34 4.73
C ILE A 344 0.11 10.48 4.48
N ALA A 345 0.57 11.57 3.87
CA ALA A 345 -0.25 12.76 3.65
C ALA A 345 -1.29 12.56 2.52
N PRO A 346 -2.38 13.35 2.53
CA PRO A 346 -3.26 13.52 1.37
C PRO A 346 -2.49 13.91 0.10
N TYR A 347 -2.87 13.33 -1.04
CA TYR A 347 -2.25 13.62 -2.33
C TYR A 347 -3.20 13.35 -3.50
N HIS A 348 -3.07 14.15 -4.56
CA HIS A 348 -3.88 14.02 -5.77
C HIS A 348 -3.34 12.91 -6.69
N TYR A 349 -3.64 11.64 -6.36
CA TYR A 349 -3.34 10.47 -7.19
C TYR A 349 -4.19 10.43 -8.49
N GLY A 350 -4.09 11.44 -9.35
CA GLY A 350 -4.79 11.52 -10.63
C GLY A 350 -6.29 11.20 -10.55
N ASN A 351 -6.76 10.31 -11.44
CA ASN A 351 -8.15 9.85 -11.52
C ASN A 351 -8.46 8.65 -10.61
N GLU A 352 -7.55 8.26 -9.71
CA GLU A 352 -7.77 7.15 -8.79
C GLU A 352 -9.00 7.41 -7.89
N SER A 353 -9.75 6.36 -7.54
CA SER A 353 -10.86 6.48 -6.60
C SER A 353 -10.39 7.14 -5.29
N PRO A 354 -11.08 8.19 -4.80
CA PRO A 354 -10.65 8.90 -3.62
C PRO A 354 -10.73 8.09 -2.33
N THR A 355 -11.32 6.90 -2.33
CA THR A 355 -11.38 6.02 -1.15
C THR A 355 -10.16 5.11 -1.00
N ILE A 356 -9.28 5.01 -2.00
CA ILE A 356 -8.11 4.13 -1.93
C ILE A 356 -7.15 4.56 -0.82
N LEU A 357 -6.78 5.84 -0.79
CA LEU A 357 -5.86 6.37 0.21
C LEU A 357 -6.39 6.25 1.66
N PRO A 358 -7.67 6.55 1.96
CA PRO A 358 -8.29 6.26 3.25
C PRO A 358 -8.22 4.79 3.70
N LEU A 359 -8.29 3.82 2.79
CA LEU A 359 -8.13 2.40 3.14
C LEU A 359 -6.71 2.10 3.62
N LEU A 360 -5.68 2.74 3.04
CA LEU A 360 -4.33 2.66 3.57
C LEU A 360 -4.21 3.35 4.92
N TRP A 361 -4.79 4.55 5.09
CA TRP A 361 -4.77 5.26 6.37
C TRP A 361 -5.39 4.44 7.50
N GLU A 362 -6.48 3.73 7.21
CA GLU A 362 -7.09 2.78 8.15
C GLU A 362 -6.12 1.64 8.51
N ALA A 363 -5.38 1.09 7.55
CA ALA A 363 -4.34 0.10 7.82
C ALA A 363 -3.17 0.67 8.65
N GLN A 364 -2.79 1.93 8.41
CA GLN A 364 -1.80 2.64 9.22
C GLN A 364 -2.33 2.91 10.63
N ASN A 365 -3.61 3.21 10.83
CA ASN A 365 -4.19 3.30 12.18
C ASN A 365 -4.19 1.94 12.88
N LYS A 366 -4.54 0.86 12.16
CA LYS A 366 -4.57 -0.49 12.71
C LYS A 366 -3.20 -0.96 13.18
N ALA A 367 -2.11 -0.44 12.60
CA ALA A 367 -0.75 -0.76 13.05
C ALA A 367 -0.46 -0.34 14.49
N LEU A 368 -1.27 0.55 15.10
CA LEU A 368 -1.22 0.86 16.54
C LEU A 368 -1.56 -0.34 17.45
N ASP A 369 -2.22 -1.38 16.93
CA ASP A 369 -2.43 -2.64 17.66
C ASP A 369 -1.12 -3.38 17.96
N ILE A 370 -0.05 -3.09 17.21
CA ILE A 370 1.26 -3.71 17.41
C ILE A 370 1.91 -3.05 18.64
N PRO A 371 2.28 -3.82 19.69
CA PRO A 371 2.84 -3.24 20.91
C PRO A 371 4.09 -2.40 20.65
N GLY A 372 4.26 -1.31 21.42
CA GLY A 372 5.41 -0.41 21.31
C GLY A 372 5.43 0.42 20.02
N THR A 373 4.28 0.64 19.38
CA THR A 373 4.16 1.51 18.21
C THR A 373 3.51 2.86 18.53
N GLY A 374 3.79 3.85 17.69
CA GLY A 374 3.14 5.15 17.76
C GLY A 374 3.05 5.80 16.38
N GLN A 375 1.96 6.53 16.13
CA GLN A 375 1.63 7.08 14.81
C GLN A 375 1.60 8.61 14.85
N VAL A 376 2.25 9.24 13.87
CA VAL A 376 2.13 10.67 13.60
C VAL A 376 1.13 10.89 12.47
N VAL A 377 0.13 11.73 12.73
CA VAL A 377 -0.83 12.22 11.73
C VAL A 377 -0.32 13.54 11.16
N ILE A 378 -0.37 13.72 9.83
CA ILE A 378 0.18 14.91 9.13
C ILE A 378 -0.76 15.50 8.08
N HIS A 379 -2.05 15.19 8.17
CA HIS A 379 -3.07 15.62 7.21
C HIS A 379 -3.16 17.15 7.06
N ASP A 380 -2.74 17.88 8.09
CA ASP A 380 -2.76 19.33 8.18
C ASP A 380 -1.53 20.03 7.59
N ILE A 381 -0.47 19.27 7.34
CA ILE A 381 0.82 19.77 6.82
C ILE A 381 1.21 19.03 5.52
N GLY A 382 0.21 18.45 4.84
CA GLY A 382 0.35 17.81 3.55
C GLY A 382 0.55 18.79 2.39
N ASN A 383 0.61 18.26 1.17
CA ASN A 383 0.60 19.08 -0.04
C ASN A 383 -0.07 18.28 -1.17
N LEU A 384 -1.26 18.71 -1.57
CA LEU A 384 -2.04 18.02 -2.59
C LEU A 384 -1.37 18.00 -3.98
N LYS A 385 -0.40 18.89 -4.23
CA LYS A 385 0.31 19.04 -5.51
C LYS A 385 1.70 18.41 -5.52
N ASP A 386 2.25 18.07 -4.35
CA ASP A 386 3.55 17.40 -4.22
C ASP A 386 3.47 16.38 -3.09
N ILE A 387 3.68 15.12 -3.43
CA ILE A 387 3.65 13.98 -2.48
C ILE A 387 4.72 14.10 -1.37
N HIS A 388 5.66 15.04 -1.49
CA HIS A 388 6.69 15.32 -0.48
C HIS A 388 6.41 16.65 0.26
N PRO A 389 5.62 16.63 1.35
CA PRO A 389 5.40 17.84 2.15
C PRO A 389 6.71 18.34 2.76
N LYS A 390 6.99 19.63 2.59
CA LYS A 390 8.25 20.28 3.00
C LYS A 390 8.34 20.63 4.49
N ASN A 391 7.21 20.67 5.21
CA ASN A 391 7.19 20.89 6.65
C ASN A 391 7.61 19.60 7.38
N LYS A 392 8.91 19.30 7.34
CA LYS A 392 9.49 18.15 8.06
C LYS A 392 9.78 18.47 9.52
N GLN A 393 9.78 19.75 9.88
CA GLN A 393 9.87 20.25 11.25
C GLN A 393 8.78 19.63 12.11
N ASP A 394 7.52 19.78 11.71
CA ASP A 394 6.39 19.26 12.49
C ASP A 394 6.32 17.74 12.47
N VAL A 395 6.75 17.09 11.37
CA VAL A 395 6.89 15.61 11.33
C VAL A 395 7.85 15.14 12.42
N GLY A 396 9.07 15.70 12.45
CA GLY A 396 10.08 15.33 13.44
C GLY A 396 9.67 15.71 14.88
N ALA A 397 9.07 16.89 15.06
CA ALA A 397 8.57 17.32 16.36
C ALA A 397 7.50 16.38 16.91
N ARG A 398 6.52 15.96 16.08
CA ARG A 398 5.47 15.02 16.49
C ARG A 398 6.01 13.62 16.81
N LEU A 399 6.97 13.12 16.02
CA LEU A 399 7.68 11.88 16.35
C LEU A 399 8.37 11.98 17.72
N ALA A 400 8.98 13.13 18.01
CA ALA A 400 9.68 13.35 19.27
C ALA A 400 8.71 13.42 20.45
N LEU A 401 7.53 14.06 20.30
CA LEU A 401 6.49 14.06 21.34
C LEU A 401 6.10 12.62 21.73
N ILE A 402 5.88 11.75 20.74
CA ILE A 402 5.53 10.34 21.00
C ILE A 402 6.66 9.64 21.76
N ALA A 403 7.92 9.78 21.30
CA ALA A 403 9.07 9.18 21.98
C ALA A 403 9.23 9.69 23.42
N LEU A 404 9.10 11.00 23.65
CA LEU A 404 9.20 11.60 24.98
C LEU A 404 8.14 11.03 25.95
N ALA A 405 6.90 10.91 25.49
CA ALA A 405 5.82 10.39 26.32
C ALA A 405 5.91 8.88 26.55
N GLN A 406 6.10 8.10 25.48
CA GLN A 406 5.97 6.64 25.52
C GLN A 406 7.28 5.92 25.85
N THR A 407 8.42 6.46 25.45
CA THR A 407 9.75 5.84 25.65
C THR A 407 10.49 6.42 26.85
N TYR A 408 10.40 7.74 27.06
CA TYR A 408 11.15 8.44 28.10
C TYR A 408 10.30 8.84 29.31
N GLY A 409 9.04 8.41 29.36
CA GLY A 409 8.21 8.50 30.56
C GLY A 409 7.67 9.90 30.89
N GLN A 410 7.66 10.84 29.94
CA GLN A 410 7.04 12.16 30.13
C GLN A 410 5.52 12.07 30.02
N LYS A 411 4.86 11.53 31.04
CA LYS A 411 3.44 11.14 31.02
C LYS A 411 2.44 12.29 30.85
N ASP A 412 2.81 13.50 31.28
CA ASP A 412 1.95 14.69 31.19
C ASP A 412 2.00 15.38 29.82
N LEU A 413 2.87 14.91 28.91
CA LEU A 413 3.02 15.47 27.58
C LEU A 413 1.89 15.02 26.65
N VAL A 414 1.15 15.98 26.09
CA VAL A 414 0.20 15.70 25.01
C VAL A 414 0.99 15.38 23.74
N TYR A 415 0.95 14.11 23.32
CA TYR A 415 1.77 13.60 22.22
C TYR A 415 0.99 13.15 20.98
N SER A 416 -0.33 13.03 21.08
CA SER A 416 -1.21 12.60 19.99
C SER A 416 -2.38 13.56 19.87
N GLY A 417 -2.89 13.71 18.64
CA GLY A 417 -4.20 14.31 18.39
C GLY A 417 -5.33 13.35 18.72
N PRO A 418 -6.59 13.78 18.55
CA PRO A 418 -7.77 12.99 18.87
C PRO A 418 -7.82 11.64 18.14
N VAL A 419 -8.06 10.56 18.87
CA VAL A 419 -8.19 9.19 18.33
C VAL A 419 -9.59 8.68 18.63
N PHE A 420 -10.24 8.06 17.64
CA PHE A 420 -11.58 7.49 17.82
C PHE A 420 -11.61 6.49 18.98
N LYS A 421 -12.55 6.68 19.91
CA LYS A 421 -12.78 5.79 21.06
C LYS A 421 -14.07 5.00 20.92
N SER A 422 -15.18 5.68 20.68
CA SER A 422 -16.50 5.04 20.61
C SER A 422 -17.50 5.82 19.77
N LEU A 423 -18.49 5.11 19.23
CA LEU A 423 -19.63 5.67 18.52
C LEU A 423 -20.91 5.30 19.26
N LYS A 424 -21.77 6.28 19.52
CA LYS A 424 -23.11 6.07 20.09
C LYS A 424 -24.17 6.62 19.14
N GLN A 425 -25.18 5.81 18.84
CA GLN A 425 -26.36 6.23 18.08
C GLN A 425 -27.36 6.94 18.99
N GLU A 426 -27.82 8.11 18.57
CA GLU A 426 -28.77 8.97 19.30
C GLU A 426 -29.91 9.37 18.34
N GLY A 427 -30.65 8.37 17.83
CA GLY A 427 -31.72 8.55 16.85
C GLY A 427 -31.18 8.97 15.48
N ASN A 428 -31.41 10.22 15.09
CA ASN A 428 -30.90 10.79 13.84
C ASN A 428 -29.48 11.37 13.97
N LYS A 429 -28.86 11.27 15.15
CA LYS A 429 -27.50 11.76 15.42
C LYS A 429 -26.55 10.63 15.75
N LEU A 430 -25.26 10.88 15.54
CA LEU A 430 -24.17 10.04 16.02
C LEU A 430 -23.27 10.85 16.94
N ARG A 431 -22.98 10.33 18.14
CA ARG A 431 -21.98 10.91 19.04
C ARG A 431 -20.69 10.11 18.94
N VAL A 432 -19.63 10.78 18.50
CA VAL A 432 -18.29 10.22 18.38
C VAL A 432 -17.46 10.71 19.55
N THR A 433 -16.95 9.82 20.39
CA THR A 433 -16.06 10.17 21.50
C THR A 433 -14.62 9.87 21.13
N PHE A 434 -13.70 10.72 21.59
CA PHE A 434 -12.28 10.62 21.29
C PHE A 434 -11.44 10.43 22.56
N ASP A 435 -10.36 9.65 22.45
CA ASP A 435 -9.21 9.73 23.35
C ASP A 435 -8.22 10.78 22.82
N HIS A 436 -7.17 11.08 23.60
CA HIS A 436 -6.10 12.03 23.23
C HIS A 436 -6.60 13.45 22.87
N VAL A 437 -7.64 13.91 23.58
CA VAL A 437 -8.23 15.24 23.40
C VAL A 437 -7.38 16.39 23.97
N GLY A 438 -6.29 16.09 24.70
CA GLY A 438 -5.45 17.09 25.34
C GLY A 438 -6.25 18.00 26.28
N SER A 439 -6.08 19.32 26.16
CA SER A 439 -6.89 20.31 26.88
C SER A 439 -8.26 20.61 26.23
N GLY A 440 -8.63 19.85 25.20
CA GLY A 440 -9.94 19.82 24.57
C GLY A 440 -9.88 19.78 23.04
N LEU A 441 -10.99 19.40 22.42
CA LEU A 441 -11.16 19.42 20.97
C LEU A 441 -11.32 20.85 20.44
N VAL A 442 -10.81 21.09 19.22
CA VAL A 442 -10.91 22.38 18.54
C VAL A 442 -10.97 22.19 17.02
N SER A 443 -11.54 23.19 16.34
CA SER A 443 -11.31 23.40 14.91
C SER A 443 -10.04 24.23 14.72
N ARG A 444 -9.00 23.65 14.12
CA ARG A 444 -7.68 24.28 13.96
C ARG A 444 -7.74 25.63 13.24
N ASP A 445 -8.70 25.84 12.37
CA ASP A 445 -8.87 27.06 11.56
C ASP A 445 -10.07 27.93 11.99
N GLY A 446 -10.73 27.59 13.09
CA GLY A 446 -11.90 28.31 13.60
C GLY A 446 -13.17 28.20 12.74
N LYS A 447 -13.16 27.39 11.67
CA LYS A 447 -14.33 27.15 10.81
C LYS A 447 -15.15 25.96 11.33
N PRO A 448 -16.39 25.74 10.84
CA PRO A 448 -17.13 24.51 11.10
C PRO A 448 -16.28 23.27 10.81
N LEU A 449 -16.46 22.21 11.61
CA LEU A 449 -15.75 20.96 11.40
C LEU A 449 -16.09 20.38 10.03
N SER A 450 -15.06 19.89 9.35
CA SER A 450 -15.13 19.42 7.96
C SER A 450 -14.84 17.93 7.84
N TRP A 451 -15.17 17.36 6.68
CA TRP A 451 -14.91 15.96 6.32
C TRP A 451 -15.61 14.90 7.18
N PHE A 452 -16.72 15.25 7.81
CA PHE A 452 -17.62 14.27 8.42
C PHE A 452 -18.75 13.90 7.47
N GLU A 453 -18.97 12.61 7.32
CA GLU A 453 -20.09 12.06 6.58
C GLU A 453 -20.79 11.00 7.42
N ILE A 454 -22.12 10.96 7.33
CA ILE A 454 -22.97 9.95 7.99
C ILE A 454 -23.86 9.25 6.97
N ILE A 455 -24.30 8.05 7.31
CA ILE A 455 -25.19 7.24 6.47
C ILE A 455 -26.34 6.66 7.30
N GLY A 456 -27.53 6.59 6.71
CA GLY A 456 -28.68 5.86 7.24
C GLY A 456 -29.17 4.76 6.28
N LYS A 457 -30.25 4.06 6.66
CA LYS A 457 -30.84 2.98 5.85
C LYS A 457 -31.31 3.44 4.46
N GLU A 458 -31.75 4.69 4.36
CA GLU A 458 -32.37 5.26 3.15
C GLU A 458 -31.49 6.24 2.39
N THR A 459 -30.23 6.43 2.79
CA THR A 459 -29.31 7.39 2.18
C THR A 459 -27.98 6.75 1.84
N ASP A 460 -27.22 7.38 0.95
CA ASP A 460 -25.76 7.20 0.88
C ASP A 460 -25.07 7.92 2.04
N PHE A 461 -23.73 7.80 2.10
CA PHE A 461 -22.93 8.72 2.90
C PHE A 461 -23.18 10.13 2.40
N VAL A 462 -23.61 11.00 3.31
CA VAL A 462 -23.87 12.41 3.04
C VAL A 462 -23.07 13.27 4.03
N PRO A 463 -22.71 14.51 3.67
CA PRO A 463 -22.08 15.44 4.59
C PRO A 463 -22.90 15.60 5.88
N ALA A 464 -22.19 15.68 7.01
CA ALA A 464 -22.77 15.86 8.33
C ALA A 464 -22.36 17.20 8.93
N ASP A 465 -23.32 17.87 9.56
CA ASP A 465 -23.03 18.92 10.53
C ASP A 465 -22.35 18.28 11.74
N ALA A 466 -21.22 18.84 12.17
CA ALA A 466 -20.38 18.29 13.24
C ALA A 466 -20.12 19.35 14.32
N VAL A 467 -20.55 19.06 15.55
CA VAL A 467 -20.47 19.98 16.70
C VAL A 467 -19.66 19.36 17.83
N ILE A 468 -18.68 20.11 18.34
CA ILE A 468 -17.88 19.68 19.50
C ILE A 468 -18.71 19.83 20.78
N GLU A 469 -18.80 18.74 21.56
CA GLU A 469 -19.41 18.70 22.88
C GLU A 469 -18.47 17.95 23.85
N GLY A 470 -17.66 18.71 24.60
CA GLY A 470 -16.62 18.15 25.47
C GLY A 470 -15.59 17.35 24.67
N ASP A 471 -15.44 16.08 25.02
CA ASP A 471 -14.52 15.13 24.37
C ASP A 471 -15.16 14.40 23.17
N SER A 472 -16.32 14.87 22.72
CA SER A 472 -17.08 14.27 21.65
C SER A 472 -17.39 15.23 20.50
N VAL A 473 -17.65 14.67 19.33
CA VAL A 473 -18.25 15.37 18.19
C VAL A 473 -19.61 14.73 17.90
N VAL A 474 -20.66 15.55 17.86
CA VAL A 474 -22.02 15.14 17.51
C VAL A 474 -22.27 15.42 16.04
N LEU A 475 -22.65 14.38 15.30
CA LEU A 475 -22.90 14.39 13.87
C LEU A 475 -24.40 14.34 13.58
N SER A 476 -24.87 15.14 12.64
CA SER A 476 -26.25 15.09 12.15
C SER A 476 -26.36 15.53 10.68
N SER A 477 -27.42 15.11 9.99
CA SER A 477 -27.73 15.59 8.64
C SER A 477 -29.24 15.58 8.43
N PRO A 478 -29.85 16.63 7.86
CA PRO A 478 -31.29 16.65 7.60
C PRO A 478 -31.75 15.56 6.61
N LYS A 479 -30.81 15.00 5.83
CA LYS A 479 -31.09 13.88 4.91
C LYS A 479 -31.21 12.53 5.62
N VAL A 480 -30.66 12.38 6.82
CA VAL A 480 -30.53 11.10 7.51
C VAL A 480 -31.49 11.03 8.70
N LYS A 481 -32.56 10.23 8.57
CA LYS A 481 -33.57 10.04 9.62
C LYS A 481 -33.09 9.14 10.77
N GLU A 482 -32.35 8.09 10.44
CA GLU A 482 -31.75 7.14 11.39
C GLU A 482 -30.29 6.97 11.00
N ALA A 483 -29.37 7.53 11.79
CA ALA A 483 -27.95 7.48 11.48
C ALA A 483 -27.35 6.16 11.98
N ALA A 484 -26.67 5.44 11.09
CA ALA A 484 -26.17 4.09 11.37
C ALA A 484 -24.63 4.04 11.49
N ALA A 485 -23.94 4.73 10.58
CA ALA A 485 -22.48 4.74 10.51
C ALA A 485 -21.95 6.12 10.05
N MET A 486 -20.65 6.32 10.22
CA MET A 486 -19.94 7.54 9.84
C MET A 486 -18.56 7.24 9.23
N ARG A 487 -18.04 8.22 8.49
CA ARG A 487 -16.64 8.29 8.07
C ARG A 487 -16.10 9.71 8.20
N PHE A 488 -14.84 9.82 8.60
CA PHE A 488 -14.11 11.08 8.83
C PHE A 488 -12.84 11.09 8.00
N GLY A 489 -12.62 12.16 7.23
CA GLY A 489 -11.44 12.29 6.37
C GLY A 489 -11.37 11.24 5.25
N TRP A 490 -12.51 10.73 4.78
CA TRP A 490 -12.57 9.58 3.87
C TRP A 490 -12.42 9.94 2.39
N HIS A 491 -11.37 10.70 2.06
CA HIS A 491 -11.07 11.13 0.71
C HIS A 491 -9.56 11.36 0.54
N LYS A 492 -8.97 11.02 -0.61
CA LYS A 492 -7.52 11.19 -0.88
C LYS A 492 -7.00 12.64 -0.78
N LEU A 493 -7.91 13.60 -0.84
CA LEU A 493 -7.65 15.05 -0.70
C LEU A 493 -8.10 15.62 0.65
N ALA A 494 -8.40 14.76 1.64
CA ALA A 494 -8.96 15.21 2.90
C ALA A 494 -7.94 15.98 3.74
N GLU A 495 -8.18 17.28 3.95
CA GLU A 495 -7.41 18.14 4.88
C GLU A 495 -8.31 18.58 6.05
N PRO A 496 -8.70 17.65 6.96
CA PRO A 496 -9.62 17.98 8.05
C PRO A 496 -9.04 18.95 9.08
N ASN A 497 -9.96 19.69 9.71
CA ASN A 497 -9.64 20.72 10.70
C ASN A 497 -9.90 20.30 12.16
N LEU A 498 -10.38 19.07 12.43
CA LEU A 498 -10.47 18.56 13.81
C LEU A 498 -9.07 18.31 14.38
N ALA A 499 -8.77 18.95 15.51
CA ALA A 499 -7.54 18.78 16.27
C ALA A 499 -7.83 18.86 17.78
N ASN A 500 -6.83 18.59 18.61
CA ASN A 500 -6.83 19.07 19.99
C ASN A 500 -6.26 20.51 20.07
N LYS A 501 -6.45 21.16 21.21
CA LYS A 501 -5.98 22.54 21.45
C LYS A 501 -4.46 22.71 21.41
N GLU A 502 -3.71 21.61 21.55
CA GLU A 502 -2.25 21.58 21.38
C GLU A 502 -1.83 21.56 19.90
N GLY A 503 -2.79 21.53 18.98
CA GLY A 503 -2.56 21.63 17.53
C GLY A 503 -2.29 20.30 16.84
N LEU A 504 -2.52 19.16 17.50
CA LEU A 504 -2.33 17.84 16.91
C LEU A 504 -3.62 17.36 16.23
N PRO A 505 -3.57 16.97 14.93
CA PRO A 505 -4.76 16.62 14.16
C PRO A 505 -5.30 15.23 14.50
N ALA A 506 -6.60 15.03 14.29
CA ALA A 506 -7.23 13.71 14.36
C ALA A 506 -6.90 12.86 13.12
N ALA A 507 -6.72 11.55 13.30
CA ALA A 507 -6.56 10.60 12.18
C ALA A 507 -7.90 10.33 11.47
N PRO A 508 -7.92 10.11 10.14
CA PRO A 508 -9.12 9.62 9.44
C PRO A 508 -9.57 8.25 9.96
N PHE A 509 -10.87 7.99 10.00
CA PHE A 509 -11.44 6.69 10.40
C PHE A 509 -12.89 6.53 9.92
N ARG A 510 -13.44 5.34 10.06
CA ARG A 510 -14.87 5.05 9.92
C ARG A 510 -15.36 4.27 11.14
N ALA A 511 -16.65 4.41 11.46
CA ALA A 511 -17.25 3.75 12.62
C ALA A 511 -18.73 3.45 12.39
N GLY A 512 -19.24 2.44 13.10
CA GLY A 512 -20.62 1.97 12.97
C GLY A 512 -20.80 0.94 11.86
N GLU A 513 -21.99 0.36 11.80
CA GLU A 513 -22.34 -0.64 10.78
C GLU A 513 -22.99 0.03 9.57
N VAL A 514 -22.33 -0.06 8.42
CA VAL A 514 -22.88 0.47 7.17
C VAL A 514 -24.08 -0.41 6.76
N PRO A 515 -25.29 0.16 6.62
CA PRO A 515 -26.46 -0.62 6.25
C PRO A 515 -26.29 -1.29 4.88
N LYS A 516 -26.65 -2.57 4.78
CA LYS A 516 -26.86 -3.23 3.48
C LYS A 516 -28.09 -2.60 2.84
N ARG A 517 -27.94 -2.03 1.65
CA ARG A 517 -29.01 -1.32 0.95
C ARG A 517 -29.33 -2.03 -0.34
N ASP A 518 -30.61 -2.27 -0.56
CA ASP A 518 -31.14 -2.71 -1.85
C ASP A 518 -32.07 -1.62 -2.38
N TRP A 519 -31.56 -0.75 -3.25
CA TRP A 519 -32.35 0.35 -3.80
C TRP A 519 -33.57 -0.13 -4.59
N LEU A 520 -33.52 -1.34 -5.19
CA LEU A 520 -34.66 -1.93 -5.88
C LEU A 520 -35.81 -2.15 -4.90
N SER A 521 -35.54 -2.90 -3.83
CA SER A 521 -36.55 -3.21 -2.80
C SER A 521 -37.00 -1.97 -2.02
N LEU A 522 -36.11 -0.98 -1.84
CA LEU A 522 -36.40 0.24 -1.08
C LEU A 522 -37.20 1.28 -1.88
N LYS A 523 -37.06 1.32 -3.21
CA LYS A 523 -37.56 2.44 -4.03
C LYS A 523 -38.49 2.04 -5.17
N VAL A 524 -38.63 0.75 -5.46
CA VAL A 524 -39.43 0.26 -6.57
C VAL A 524 -40.48 -0.73 -6.05
N ASP A 525 -41.68 -0.24 -5.78
CA ASP A 525 -42.76 -1.09 -5.27
C ASP A 525 -43.17 -2.19 -6.26
N GLU A 526 -43.19 -1.87 -7.57
CA GLU A 526 -43.52 -2.83 -8.64
C GLU A 526 -42.57 -4.05 -8.65
N ALA A 527 -41.32 -3.90 -8.21
CA ALA A 527 -40.34 -4.99 -8.23
C ALA A 527 -40.72 -6.16 -7.29
N LYS A 528 -41.68 -5.97 -6.37
CA LYS A 528 -42.20 -7.03 -5.48
C LYS A 528 -42.92 -8.14 -6.25
N ASP A 529 -43.46 -7.82 -7.42
CA ASP A 529 -44.17 -8.80 -8.27
C ASP A 529 -43.22 -9.49 -9.26
N TYR A 530 -41.94 -9.12 -9.26
CA TYR A 530 -40.94 -9.59 -10.21
C TYR A 530 -39.96 -10.57 -9.56
N GLN A 531 -39.41 -11.48 -10.37
CA GLN A 531 -38.34 -12.40 -9.99
C GLN A 531 -37.04 -12.00 -10.67
N LEU A 532 -35.94 -12.00 -9.90
CA LEU A 532 -34.60 -11.71 -10.39
C LEU A 532 -34.07 -12.86 -11.25
N ILE A 533 -33.77 -12.58 -12.52
CA ILE A 533 -33.17 -13.54 -13.45
C ILE A 533 -31.66 -13.36 -13.51
N TYR A 534 -31.21 -12.13 -13.76
CA TYR A 534 -29.79 -11.82 -13.81
C TYR A 534 -29.42 -10.74 -12.80
N ASP A 535 -28.31 -10.95 -12.12
CA ASP A 535 -27.62 -9.93 -11.35
C ASP A 535 -26.20 -9.77 -11.87
N LEU A 536 -25.84 -8.58 -12.31
CA LEU A 536 -24.54 -8.27 -12.89
C LEU A 536 -23.90 -7.08 -12.18
N ASP A 537 -22.85 -7.35 -11.42
CA ASP A 537 -21.87 -6.32 -11.08
C ASP A 537 -21.10 -5.94 -12.36
N LEU A 538 -21.28 -4.70 -12.81
CA LEU A 538 -20.73 -4.21 -14.07
C LEU A 538 -19.20 -4.04 -14.02
N LYS A 539 -18.54 -4.30 -12.88
CA LYS A 539 -17.08 -4.52 -12.88
C LYS A 539 -16.67 -5.80 -13.60
N ASN A 540 -17.61 -6.74 -13.78
CA ASN A 540 -17.39 -8.01 -14.46
C ASN A 540 -17.69 -7.94 -15.98
N LEU A 541 -17.87 -6.73 -16.52
CA LEU A 541 -17.95 -6.56 -17.97
C LEU A 541 -16.63 -6.98 -18.64
N GLY A 542 -16.76 -7.59 -19.81
CA GLY A 542 -15.68 -8.11 -20.62
C GLY A 542 -16.24 -8.91 -21.78
N ARG A 543 -15.37 -9.65 -22.49
CA ARG A 543 -15.80 -10.54 -23.59
C ARG A 543 -16.75 -11.64 -23.10
N ASP A 544 -16.44 -12.21 -21.93
CA ASP A 544 -17.27 -13.20 -21.26
C ASP A 544 -17.99 -12.53 -20.09
N ILE A 545 -19.31 -12.42 -20.17
CA ILE A 545 -20.11 -11.80 -19.12
C ILE A 545 -20.33 -12.78 -17.97
N LYS A 546 -19.80 -12.43 -16.80
CA LYS A 546 -19.96 -13.22 -15.58
C LYS A 546 -21.00 -12.59 -14.65
N TYR A 547 -22.22 -13.09 -14.74
CA TYR A 547 -23.29 -12.73 -13.83
C TYR A 547 -22.94 -13.18 -12.40
N THR A 548 -23.26 -12.31 -11.43
CA THR A 548 -23.22 -12.64 -9.99
C THR A 548 -24.33 -13.63 -9.63
N GLN A 549 -25.46 -13.56 -10.35
CA GLN A 549 -26.53 -14.54 -10.30
C GLN A 549 -27.11 -14.71 -11.71
N ASP A 550 -27.32 -15.97 -12.10
CA ASP A 550 -28.01 -16.36 -13.34
C ASP A 550 -29.05 -17.44 -12.99
N ALA A 551 -30.33 -17.07 -13.02
CA ALA A 551 -31.46 -17.96 -12.79
C ALA A 551 -32.17 -18.36 -14.09
N SER A 552 -31.62 -18.00 -15.26
CA SER A 552 -32.27 -18.23 -16.56
C SER A 552 -32.47 -19.70 -16.90
N GLY A 553 -31.62 -20.59 -16.37
CA GLY A 553 -31.77 -22.04 -16.53
C GLY A 553 -32.73 -22.69 -15.53
N SER A 554 -33.05 -22.02 -14.43
CA SER A 554 -33.89 -22.55 -13.35
C SER A 554 -35.32 -22.00 -13.35
N PHE A 555 -35.55 -20.83 -13.94
CA PHE A 555 -36.87 -20.24 -14.06
C PHE A 555 -37.63 -20.89 -15.22
N THR A 556 -38.79 -21.49 -14.93
CA THR A 556 -39.56 -22.28 -15.90
C THR A 556 -40.99 -21.79 -16.12
N GLN A 557 -41.42 -20.77 -15.39
CA GLN A 557 -42.77 -20.22 -15.49
C GLN A 557 -42.88 -19.32 -16.74
N PRO A 558 -44.06 -19.21 -17.36
CA PRO A 558 -44.29 -18.15 -18.34
C PRO A 558 -44.21 -16.77 -17.66
N PHE A 559 -43.82 -15.75 -18.41
CA PHE A 559 -43.70 -14.39 -17.92
C PHE A 559 -44.21 -13.40 -18.97
N ASN A 560 -44.87 -12.33 -18.52
CA ASN A 560 -45.50 -11.35 -19.41
C ASN A 560 -44.80 -9.98 -19.43
N ARG A 561 -43.87 -9.74 -18.50
CA ARG A 561 -43.11 -8.48 -18.44
C ARG A 561 -41.64 -8.72 -18.12
N ILE A 562 -40.79 -7.85 -18.64
CA ILE A 562 -39.35 -7.79 -18.39
C ILE A 562 -39.04 -6.44 -17.75
N ALA A 563 -38.12 -6.42 -16.79
CA ALA A 563 -37.65 -5.21 -16.15
C ALA A 563 -36.12 -5.16 -16.00
N TYR A 564 -35.59 -3.95 -15.99
CA TYR A 564 -34.18 -3.62 -15.80
C TYR A 564 -34.05 -2.64 -14.66
N PHE A 565 -33.10 -2.88 -13.76
CA PHE A 565 -32.71 -1.96 -12.71
C PHE A 565 -31.21 -1.69 -12.81
N LEU A 566 -30.84 -0.45 -13.14
CA LEU A 566 -29.45 -0.02 -13.21
C LEU A 566 -29.16 0.94 -12.06
N GLU A 567 -28.07 0.68 -11.35
CA GLU A 567 -27.53 1.53 -10.28
C GLU A 567 -26.13 2.00 -10.66
N LEU A 568 -25.89 3.31 -10.65
CA LEU A 568 -24.61 3.94 -10.89
C LEU A 568 -24.30 4.95 -9.79
N GLN A 569 -23.15 4.83 -9.13
CA GLN A 569 -22.67 5.77 -8.12
C GLN A 569 -21.23 6.15 -8.43
N LYS A 570 -20.98 7.44 -8.66
CA LYS A 570 -19.62 7.98 -8.62
C LYS A 570 -19.20 8.21 -7.18
N VAL A 571 -17.90 8.20 -6.94
CA VAL A 571 -17.37 8.31 -5.59
C VAL A 571 -17.75 9.64 -4.95
N GLY A 572 -18.36 9.59 -3.76
CA GLY A 572 -18.81 10.79 -3.05
C GLY A 572 -20.13 11.39 -3.57
N GLU A 573 -20.75 10.79 -4.59
CA GLU A 573 -22.06 11.18 -5.08
C GLU A 573 -23.16 10.24 -4.55
N GLU A 574 -24.41 10.69 -4.59
CA GLU A 574 -25.56 9.83 -4.34
C GLU A 574 -25.71 8.80 -5.47
N THR A 575 -26.05 7.56 -5.12
CA THR A 575 -26.37 6.50 -6.08
C THR A 575 -27.53 6.96 -6.94
N LYS A 576 -27.32 6.99 -8.26
CA LYS A 576 -28.39 7.16 -9.24
C LYS A 576 -28.90 5.80 -9.66
N TYR A 577 -30.21 5.67 -9.72
CA TYR A 577 -30.84 4.43 -10.16
C TYR A 577 -31.95 4.71 -11.17
N VAL A 578 -32.20 3.72 -12.03
CA VAL A 578 -33.39 3.66 -12.87
C VAL A 578 -33.91 2.25 -12.91
N TYR A 579 -35.21 2.11 -12.67
CA TYR A 579 -36.00 0.94 -12.97
C TYR A 579 -36.81 1.22 -14.22
N VAL A 580 -36.82 0.29 -15.16
CA VAL A 580 -37.69 0.32 -16.31
C VAL A 580 -38.27 -1.06 -16.57
N SER A 581 -39.60 -1.16 -16.67
CA SER A 581 -40.31 -2.39 -17.04
C SER A 581 -41.18 -2.17 -18.27
N MET A 582 -41.38 -3.24 -19.04
CA MET A 582 -42.19 -3.23 -20.27
C MET A 582 -42.83 -4.60 -20.48
N ASP A 583 -43.75 -4.69 -21.43
CA ASP A 583 -44.24 -5.99 -21.89
C ASP A 583 -43.08 -6.83 -22.44
N ALA A 584 -43.16 -8.15 -22.23
CA ALA A 584 -42.13 -9.07 -22.66
C ALA A 584 -41.95 -9.02 -24.19
N PHE A 585 -40.78 -8.57 -24.64
CA PHE A 585 -40.41 -8.52 -26.05
C PHE A 585 -39.81 -9.86 -26.56
N THR A 586 -39.63 -10.83 -25.66
CA THR A 586 -39.20 -12.20 -25.94
C THR A 586 -39.62 -13.11 -24.79
N ASP A 587 -39.84 -14.39 -25.08
CA ASP A 587 -40.04 -15.48 -24.11
C ASP A 587 -38.72 -16.19 -23.73
N ASN A 588 -37.61 -15.84 -24.40
CA ASN A 588 -36.31 -16.47 -24.20
C ASN A 588 -35.46 -15.69 -23.19
N LEU A 589 -35.34 -16.22 -21.97
CA LEU A 589 -34.53 -15.62 -20.90
C LEU A 589 -33.05 -15.43 -21.28
N LYS A 590 -32.50 -16.19 -22.23
CA LYS A 590 -31.10 -15.97 -22.65
C LYS A 590 -30.91 -14.65 -23.41
N MET A 591 -31.99 -14.05 -23.91
CA MET A 591 -31.95 -12.85 -24.76
C MET A 591 -32.21 -11.54 -24.00
N ILE A 592 -32.48 -11.60 -22.68
CA ILE A 592 -32.84 -10.40 -21.90
C ILE A 592 -31.67 -9.82 -21.09
N GLY A 593 -30.52 -10.49 -21.06
CA GLY A 593 -29.27 -10.00 -20.43
C GLY A 593 -28.44 -9.10 -21.36
N VAL A 594 -27.13 -8.99 -21.08
CA VAL A 594 -26.19 -8.28 -21.96
C VAL A 594 -26.15 -8.98 -23.34
N PRO A 595 -26.36 -8.26 -24.46
CA PRO A 595 -26.61 -8.87 -25.77
C PRO A 595 -25.32 -9.32 -26.46
N THR A 596 -24.72 -10.40 -25.97
CA THR A 596 -23.53 -11.03 -26.57
C THR A 596 -23.88 -11.87 -27.80
N LEU A 597 -22.89 -12.23 -28.62
CA LEU A 597 -23.10 -13.20 -29.72
C LEU A 597 -23.71 -14.52 -29.25
N GLU A 598 -23.32 -15.00 -28.06
CA GLU A 598 -23.84 -16.25 -27.48
C GLU A 598 -25.30 -16.14 -27.06
N SER A 599 -25.70 -14.97 -26.53
CA SER A 599 -27.09 -14.70 -26.14
C SER A 599 -28.06 -14.73 -27.33
N LYS A 600 -27.54 -14.45 -28.54
CA LYS A 600 -28.31 -14.23 -29.78
C LYS A 600 -29.33 -13.09 -29.68
N ALA A 601 -29.24 -12.24 -28.66
CA ALA A 601 -30.11 -11.08 -28.52
C ALA A 601 -29.84 -10.09 -29.67
N PHE A 602 -30.92 -9.72 -30.36
CA PHE A 602 -30.91 -8.79 -31.47
C PHE A 602 -32.26 -8.09 -31.51
N PHE A 603 -32.35 -6.88 -30.96
CA PHE A 603 -33.58 -6.11 -30.86
C PHE A 603 -33.32 -4.65 -31.21
N GLN A 604 -33.99 -4.19 -32.27
CA GLN A 604 -34.25 -2.79 -32.56
C GLN A 604 -35.78 -2.67 -32.65
N THR A 605 -36.44 -2.45 -31.50
CA THR A 605 -37.87 -2.76 -31.37
C THR A 605 -38.59 -1.83 -30.40
N LYS A 606 -39.75 -1.33 -30.85
CA LYS A 606 -40.69 -0.58 -30.00
C LYS A 606 -41.32 -1.50 -28.97
N VAL A 607 -41.35 -1.06 -27.71
CA VAL A 607 -41.95 -1.79 -26.59
C VAL A 607 -43.13 -1.01 -26.00
N ALA A 608 -44.09 -1.73 -25.43
CA ALA A 608 -45.33 -1.16 -24.89
C ALA A 608 -45.34 -1.16 -23.35
N ASN A 609 -46.25 -0.35 -22.80
CA ASN A 609 -46.56 -0.29 -21.37
C ASN A 609 -45.34 -0.04 -20.48
N LEU A 610 -44.55 0.98 -20.82
CA LEU A 610 -43.31 1.28 -20.12
C LEU A 610 -43.59 1.87 -18.73
N ASN A 611 -43.08 1.24 -17.68
CA ASN A 611 -43.06 1.81 -16.34
C ASN A 611 -41.63 2.23 -15.99
N VAL A 612 -41.45 3.47 -15.54
CA VAL A 612 -40.13 4.03 -15.23
C VAL A 612 -40.14 4.66 -13.85
N VAL A 613 -39.19 4.23 -13.00
CA VAL A 613 -38.93 4.81 -11.67
C VAL A 613 -37.46 5.18 -11.60
N SER A 614 -37.15 6.43 -11.26
CA SER A 614 -35.77 6.90 -11.16
C SER A 614 -35.63 8.03 -10.15
N ASN A 615 -34.46 8.14 -9.51
CA ASN A 615 -34.07 9.34 -8.76
C ASN A 615 -33.21 10.31 -9.60
N PHE A 616 -33.02 10.03 -10.88
CA PHE A 616 -32.34 10.92 -11.81
C PHE A 616 -33.33 11.93 -12.37
N ALA A 617 -33.13 13.22 -12.06
CA ALA A 617 -34.08 14.29 -12.40
C ALA A 617 -34.35 14.45 -13.91
N GLY A 618 -33.45 13.96 -14.77
CA GLY A 618 -33.58 14.05 -16.22
C GLY A 618 -34.38 12.93 -16.89
N ILE A 619 -35.02 12.02 -16.15
CA ILE A 619 -35.81 10.91 -16.67
C ILE A 619 -37.31 11.15 -16.44
N ALA A 620 -38.13 10.97 -17.47
CA ALA A 620 -39.57 10.93 -17.32
C ALA A 620 -39.99 9.64 -16.59
N THR A 621 -40.55 9.79 -15.40
CA THR A 621 -41.06 8.67 -14.58
C THR A 621 -42.57 8.55 -14.69
N GLY A 622 -43.09 7.33 -14.59
CA GLY A 622 -44.53 7.07 -14.66
C GLY A 622 -44.82 5.62 -15.04
N THR A 623 -46.10 5.28 -15.12
CA THR A 623 -46.58 3.96 -15.52
C THR A 623 -47.33 4.03 -16.84
N GLY A 624 -47.21 3.01 -17.68
CA GLY A 624 -47.90 2.95 -18.97
C GLY A 624 -47.45 4.03 -19.96
N LEU A 625 -46.20 4.50 -19.84
CA LEU A 625 -45.64 5.47 -20.77
C LEU A 625 -45.59 4.87 -22.18
N THR A 626 -45.99 5.68 -23.16
CA THR A 626 -45.77 5.43 -24.58
C THR A 626 -44.34 5.84 -24.95
N GLY A 627 -43.87 5.42 -26.12
CA GLY A 627 -42.55 5.82 -26.60
C GLY A 627 -41.40 4.87 -26.31
N GLY A 628 -41.65 3.66 -25.82
CA GLY A 628 -40.58 2.70 -25.52
C GLY A 628 -39.87 2.18 -26.77
N ASN A 629 -38.54 2.18 -26.77
CA ASN A 629 -37.71 1.48 -27.76
C ASN A 629 -36.51 0.82 -27.08
N ILE A 630 -36.13 -0.38 -27.53
CA ILE A 630 -34.94 -1.08 -27.07
C ILE A 630 -33.95 -1.30 -28.21
N GLU A 631 -32.67 -1.16 -27.88
CA GLU A 631 -31.54 -1.34 -28.79
C GLU A 631 -30.52 -2.30 -28.19
N PHE A 632 -30.70 -3.59 -28.44
CA PHE A 632 -29.90 -4.67 -27.86
C PHE A 632 -29.26 -5.51 -28.97
N TRP A 633 -27.95 -5.37 -29.18
CA TRP A 633 -27.19 -6.19 -30.14
C TRP A 633 -25.67 -6.13 -29.89
N PRO A 634 -24.90 -7.16 -30.31
CA PRO A 634 -23.44 -7.19 -30.14
C PRO A 634 -22.64 -6.42 -31.20
N GLY A 635 -23.26 -5.96 -32.29
CA GLY A 635 -22.61 -5.35 -33.45
C GLY A 635 -22.16 -3.89 -33.28
N ASN A 636 -21.70 -3.28 -34.38
CA ASN A 636 -21.41 -1.84 -34.45
C ASN A 636 -22.69 -1.02 -34.66
N TYR A 637 -22.57 0.31 -34.57
CA TYR A 637 -23.64 1.26 -34.90
C TYR A 637 -23.63 1.61 -36.39
N GLY A 638 -24.81 1.67 -36.99
CA GLY A 638 -25.09 2.16 -38.33
C GLY A 638 -26.13 3.29 -38.22
N PRO A 639 -25.86 4.49 -38.75
CA PRO A 639 -26.65 5.69 -38.44
C PRO A 639 -28.06 5.73 -39.07
N THR A 640 -28.45 4.68 -39.80
CA THR A 640 -29.72 4.65 -40.52
C THR A 640 -30.86 4.28 -39.57
N ASN A 641 -31.89 5.12 -39.50
CA ASN A 641 -33.11 4.84 -38.76
C ASN A 641 -34.09 3.96 -39.55
N SER A 642 -33.67 2.75 -39.91
CA SER A 642 -34.46 1.81 -40.72
C SER A 642 -35.75 1.36 -40.03
N ALA A 643 -35.77 1.36 -38.69
CA ALA A 643 -36.94 1.01 -37.87
C ALA A 643 -37.98 2.14 -37.76
N ASN A 644 -37.72 3.32 -38.35
CA ASN A 644 -38.59 4.50 -38.27
C ASN A 644 -38.98 4.84 -36.82
N ILE A 645 -37.99 4.88 -35.94
CA ILE A 645 -38.17 5.32 -34.55
C ILE A 645 -38.43 6.84 -34.57
N PRO A 646 -39.59 7.32 -34.07
CA PRO A 646 -39.90 8.75 -34.06
C PRO A 646 -38.86 9.53 -33.27
N ASN A 647 -38.58 10.77 -33.67
CA ASN A 647 -37.59 11.66 -33.05
C ASN A 647 -36.12 11.20 -33.11
N ALA A 648 -35.82 10.02 -33.67
CA ALA A 648 -34.45 9.59 -33.86
C ALA A 648 -33.77 10.33 -35.03
N SER A 649 -32.45 10.41 -35.00
CA SER A 649 -31.60 11.11 -35.95
C SER A 649 -30.23 10.45 -36.01
N ALA A 650 -29.56 10.50 -37.16
CA ALA A 650 -28.19 10.02 -37.38
C ALA A 650 -27.09 10.80 -36.59
N SER A 651 -27.46 11.58 -35.58
CA SER A 651 -26.54 12.44 -34.84
C SER A 651 -26.85 12.47 -33.34
N LEU A 652 -27.63 13.43 -32.86
CA LEU A 652 -27.79 13.67 -31.42
C LEU A 652 -28.69 12.63 -30.74
N TRP A 653 -29.73 12.19 -31.44
CA TRP A 653 -30.77 11.27 -30.95
C TRP A 653 -30.72 9.96 -31.73
N ASP A 654 -29.65 9.20 -31.56
CA ASP A 654 -29.30 7.99 -32.31
C ASP A 654 -29.99 6.71 -31.82
N PHE A 655 -31.05 6.85 -31.01
CA PHE A 655 -31.85 5.73 -30.51
C PHE A 655 -32.73 5.00 -31.55
N GLY A 656 -32.37 5.15 -32.82
CA GLY A 656 -32.93 4.42 -33.95
C GLY A 656 -31.85 3.82 -34.84
N ASP A 657 -30.58 3.81 -34.40
CA ASP A 657 -29.46 3.28 -35.18
C ASP A 657 -29.67 1.79 -35.48
N GLU A 658 -29.25 1.37 -36.66
CA GLU A 658 -29.27 -0.04 -37.03
C GLU A 658 -27.93 -0.70 -36.70
N PRO A 659 -27.91 -1.99 -36.34
CA PRO A 659 -26.66 -2.71 -36.18
C PRO A 659 -25.89 -2.81 -37.50
N SER A 660 -24.57 -2.62 -37.44
CA SER A 660 -23.65 -2.77 -38.56
C SER A 660 -22.54 -3.78 -38.26
N GLU A 661 -21.88 -4.29 -39.31
CA GLU A 661 -20.79 -5.26 -39.17
C GLU A 661 -19.52 -4.64 -38.54
N PRO A 662 -18.66 -5.46 -37.88
CA PRO A 662 -18.85 -6.88 -37.61
C PRO A 662 -19.94 -7.17 -36.56
N ALA A 663 -20.58 -8.33 -36.65
CA ALA A 663 -21.57 -8.79 -35.66
C ALA A 663 -21.04 -8.85 -34.21
N ALA A 664 -19.74 -9.11 -34.00
CA ALA A 664 -19.04 -8.84 -32.73
C ALA A 664 -18.30 -7.51 -32.82
N GLY A 665 -19.05 -6.43 -32.67
CA GLY A 665 -18.57 -5.07 -32.79
C GLY A 665 -18.54 -4.36 -31.45
N TYR A 666 -19.01 -3.11 -31.49
CA TYR A 666 -19.02 -2.21 -30.35
C TYR A 666 -19.98 -2.69 -29.24
N GLY A 667 -21.15 -3.21 -29.59
CA GLY A 667 -22.17 -3.65 -28.64
C GLY A 667 -23.04 -2.50 -28.12
N CYS A 668 -24.36 -2.72 -28.16
CA CYS A 668 -25.40 -1.79 -27.75
C CYS A 668 -26.35 -2.50 -26.78
N MET A 669 -26.58 -1.92 -25.60
CA MET A 669 -27.65 -2.32 -24.70
C MET A 669 -28.30 -1.07 -24.12
N GLN A 670 -29.32 -0.58 -24.80
CA GLN A 670 -29.96 0.69 -24.46
C GLN A 670 -31.48 0.58 -24.43
N VAL A 671 -32.10 1.33 -23.53
CA VAL A 671 -33.56 1.48 -23.45
C VAL A 671 -33.88 2.96 -23.52
N HIS A 672 -34.86 3.31 -24.34
CA HIS A 672 -35.21 4.67 -24.68
C HIS A 672 -36.70 4.96 -24.48
N ASN A 673 -36.99 6.22 -24.20
CA ASN A 673 -38.29 6.83 -24.42
C ASN A 673 -38.16 7.87 -25.54
N TYR A 674 -38.50 7.47 -26.76
CA TYR A 674 -38.33 8.30 -27.95
C TYR A 674 -39.31 9.48 -27.99
N GLU A 675 -40.47 9.40 -27.33
CA GLU A 675 -41.41 10.52 -27.24
C GLU A 675 -40.86 11.63 -26.36
N ALA A 676 -40.21 11.26 -25.26
CA ALA A 676 -39.53 12.19 -24.37
C ALA A 676 -38.14 12.62 -24.88
N LYS A 677 -37.64 12.03 -25.98
CA LYS A 677 -36.24 12.16 -26.43
C LYS A 677 -35.28 11.85 -25.28
N GLN A 678 -35.39 10.64 -24.74
CA GLN A 678 -34.63 10.22 -23.57
C GLN A 678 -34.04 8.84 -23.75
N THR A 679 -32.74 8.73 -23.53
CA THR A 679 -32.10 7.50 -23.08
C THR A 679 -32.51 7.27 -21.64
N ILE A 680 -33.07 6.10 -21.33
CA ILE A 680 -33.39 5.70 -19.95
C ILE A 680 -32.13 5.14 -19.31
N PHE A 681 -31.51 4.16 -19.93
CA PHE A 681 -30.18 3.68 -19.58
C PHE A 681 -29.40 3.20 -20.80
N ALA A 682 -28.08 3.14 -20.65
CA ALA A 682 -27.16 2.60 -21.65
C ALA A 682 -26.03 1.80 -21.00
N ILE A 683 -25.71 0.66 -21.61
CA ILE A 683 -24.53 -0.17 -21.35
C ILE A 683 -23.95 -0.57 -22.71
N ASN A 684 -22.97 0.21 -23.20
CA ASN A 684 -22.34 -0.04 -24.49
C ASN A 684 -20.89 -0.50 -24.29
N GLN A 685 -20.31 -1.14 -25.30
CA GLN A 685 -18.91 -1.54 -25.28
C GLN A 685 -18.50 -2.38 -24.06
N TRP A 686 -19.37 -3.27 -23.58
CA TRP A 686 -19.08 -4.12 -22.41
C TRP A 686 -17.78 -4.93 -22.56
N ASN A 687 -17.39 -5.28 -23.79
CA ASN A 687 -16.13 -5.97 -24.09
C ASN A 687 -14.89 -5.18 -23.64
N SER A 688 -15.01 -3.86 -23.45
CA SER A 688 -13.95 -2.96 -22.98
C SER A 688 -13.80 -2.93 -21.45
N GLY A 689 -14.63 -3.66 -20.70
CA GLY A 689 -14.55 -3.80 -19.24
C GLY A 689 -14.57 -2.46 -18.51
N PRO A 690 -13.47 -2.03 -17.85
CA PRO A 690 -13.41 -0.74 -17.15
C PRO A 690 -13.58 0.49 -18.06
N ASN A 691 -13.47 0.31 -19.37
CA ASN A 691 -13.65 1.35 -20.39
C ASN A 691 -15.01 1.24 -21.12
N ALA A 692 -15.96 0.47 -20.59
CA ALA A 692 -17.32 0.42 -21.13
C ALA A 692 -18.05 1.77 -20.96
N ASP A 693 -19.13 1.95 -21.72
CA ASP A 693 -19.99 3.13 -21.68
C ASP A 693 -21.21 2.85 -20.80
N LEU A 694 -21.34 3.56 -19.69
CA LEU A 694 -22.45 3.42 -18.74
C LEU A 694 -23.18 4.74 -18.52
N GLY A 695 -24.51 4.68 -18.53
CA GLY A 695 -25.33 5.88 -18.38
C GLY A 695 -26.75 5.63 -17.87
N ILE A 696 -27.27 6.63 -17.15
CA ILE A 696 -28.68 6.78 -16.80
C ILE A 696 -29.11 8.17 -17.29
N GLY A 697 -30.21 8.25 -18.03
CA GLY A 697 -30.67 9.51 -18.63
C GLY A 697 -29.85 9.90 -19.86
N ASN A 698 -30.07 11.12 -20.36
CA ASN A 698 -29.34 11.65 -21.51
C ASN A 698 -27.90 12.05 -21.16
N SER A 699 -26.93 11.62 -21.96
CA SER A 699 -25.54 12.05 -21.87
C SER A 699 -25.35 13.51 -22.29
N THR A 700 -24.28 14.17 -21.83
CA THR A 700 -23.84 15.49 -22.33
C THR A 700 -22.80 15.38 -23.46
N GLY A 701 -22.49 14.17 -23.91
CA GLY A 701 -21.52 13.88 -24.95
C GLY A 701 -22.02 14.17 -26.37
N ARG A 702 -21.37 13.54 -27.35
CA ARG A 702 -21.68 13.70 -28.78
C ARG A 702 -23.10 13.24 -29.11
N THR A 703 -23.52 12.15 -28.49
CA THR A 703 -24.82 11.49 -28.64
C THR A 703 -25.47 11.40 -27.26
N ARG A 704 -26.80 11.22 -27.21
CA ARG A 704 -27.54 11.22 -25.93
C ARG A 704 -27.59 9.85 -25.26
N ASP A 705 -27.17 8.81 -25.96
CA ASP A 705 -27.20 7.41 -25.57
C ASP A 705 -25.93 6.89 -24.86
N TRP A 706 -24.99 7.79 -24.56
CA TRP A 706 -23.69 7.49 -23.90
C TRP A 706 -22.68 6.73 -24.74
N THR A 707 -22.91 6.52 -26.03
CA THR A 707 -21.94 5.87 -26.91
C THR A 707 -20.63 6.69 -26.97
N PHE A 708 -19.49 6.00 -26.87
CA PHE A 708 -18.11 6.55 -26.92
C PHE A 708 -17.67 7.37 -25.70
N MET A 709 -18.20 7.08 -24.51
CA MET A 709 -17.90 7.82 -23.28
C MET A 709 -16.74 7.24 -22.44
N SER A 710 -16.45 5.94 -22.56
CA SER A 710 -15.39 5.20 -21.86
C SER A 710 -15.32 5.52 -20.36
N ASN A 711 -16.44 5.34 -19.67
CA ASN A 711 -16.69 5.92 -18.36
C ASN A 711 -17.10 4.90 -17.28
N ALA A 712 -16.98 3.59 -17.51
CA ALA A 712 -17.31 2.61 -16.47
C ALA A 712 -16.39 2.69 -15.23
N SER A 713 -15.15 3.15 -15.41
CA SER A 713 -14.15 3.27 -14.34
C SER A 713 -14.43 4.37 -13.32
N GLN A 714 -15.26 5.38 -13.64
CA GLN A 714 -15.61 6.46 -12.69
C GLN A 714 -16.68 6.06 -11.65
N TYR A 715 -17.32 4.90 -11.80
CA TYR A 715 -18.38 4.44 -10.90
C TYR A 715 -17.86 3.40 -9.89
N ASP A 716 -18.05 3.65 -8.59
CA ASP A 716 -17.75 2.70 -7.50
C ASP A 716 -18.87 1.66 -7.35
N VAL A 717 -20.13 2.10 -7.49
CA VAL A 717 -21.29 1.19 -7.62
C VAL A 717 -21.73 1.23 -9.07
N LYS A 718 -21.77 0.06 -9.70
CA LYS A 718 -22.27 -0.13 -11.06
C LYS A 718 -22.89 -1.52 -11.16
N ARG A 719 -24.22 -1.62 -11.17
CA ARG A 719 -24.92 -2.90 -11.08
C ARG A 719 -26.16 -2.89 -11.95
N LEU A 720 -26.33 -3.94 -12.76
CA LEU A 720 -27.55 -4.19 -13.53
C LEU A 720 -28.27 -5.41 -12.95
N ARG A 721 -29.56 -5.28 -12.73
CA ARG A 721 -30.44 -6.39 -12.39
C ARG A 721 -31.54 -6.52 -13.43
N VAL A 722 -31.75 -7.74 -13.93
CA VAL A 722 -32.77 -8.07 -14.92
C VAL A 722 -33.80 -8.97 -14.27
N LEU A 723 -35.07 -8.59 -14.37
CA LEU A 723 -36.16 -9.27 -13.72
C LEU A 723 -37.28 -9.61 -14.71
N VAL A 724 -38.09 -10.59 -14.37
CA VAL A 724 -39.31 -10.92 -15.11
C VAL A 724 -40.50 -11.03 -14.17
N ARG A 725 -41.70 -10.71 -14.65
CA ARG A 725 -42.95 -10.90 -13.90
C ARG A 725 -43.62 -12.20 -14.36
N PRO A 726 -43.72 -13.22 -13.50
CA PRO A 726 -44.48 -14.44 -13.81
C PRO A 726 -45.93 -14.09 -14.18
N GLU A 727 -46.51 -14.89 -15.07
CA GLU A 727 -47.93 -14.76 -15.47
C GLU A 727 -48.93 -15.13 -14.37
#